data_AF-A0A0B0H8H4-F1
#
_entry.id   AF-A0A0B0H8H4-F1
#
_cell.length_a   1.000
_cell.length_b   1.000
_cell.length_c   1.000
_cell.angle_alpha   90.00
_cell.angle_beta   90.00
_cell.angle_gamma   90.00
#
_symmetry.space_group_name_H-M   'P 1'
#
loop_
_entity.id
_entity.type
_entity.pdbx_description
1 polymer ?
#
loop_
_entity_poly.entity_id
_entity_poly.type
_entity_poly.pdbx_seq_one_letter_code
_entity_poly.pdbx_strand_id
1 'polypeptide(L)'
;MDISFIDLTAGSVILLFLIGFVGGLVSGFIGSGGAFVLTPAMMNMGVTAIMAVASNMAHKFPKAFVGAMKRHKFGQVDVKLGIVLGISAEAGVLYGAGVQETIRELFGKAGSNLYVSSVFVVVLAIVGAYVLRDAYKMFYSKNPEEEKKTKLAEWVQSVHIPGTMMYFKSIDAKISVLFTIPIGFATGMLAATIAVGGFIGVPAMMYVLGVPGLIASATELVIAFIMGMGGTIKFAWAGYVDIRLAMIILAGSLFGVQLGAIGTTYVKPYMVKIVMGVIMMIALMSRAVVIPVYLSELGEIDPLAPGTITILKNLSFGLLLFALTTGAVIVFKALIKGMREHRAKMAAENAVPGTFSAPEVDVVEHQLSPTGRLERIMLVTDNSEHSESATAEAINIAARCKADLFAFSVLPTPTLGSPLGQNTMHDVEKKAVVDRLLKVRKQAEAVGVSCEILLGHGEEPFAEIVDQAEDSSMDIIVMGRSDTNDLVRSMVGSTAEKVIGHTHSDVLVVPQGGKIEGKGIILPVDGSRYSDAAAVTVQNLVKQCSAPVTIVSVAVDERLKEDAIVHAEKVHQFMKGNGLDVKVDVRVGTPSEAIVASARENGADLIVLGSHGRTGLDRLLIGSVSERVIGNADCPVMVVKL
;
A
#
# COMPACT_ATOMS: atom_id res chain seq x y z
N MET A 1 23.48 39.48 4.09
CA MET A 1 22.75 38.71 3.06
C MET A 1 21.31 39.19 3.05
N ASP A 2 20.83 39.68 1.91
CA ASP A 2 19.48 40.21 1.77
C ASP A 2 18.47 39.07 1.48
N ILE A 3 18.14 38.32 2.54
CA ILE A 3 17.19 37.20 2.51
C ILE A 3 15.78 37.82 2.58
N SER A 4 15.18 38.04 1.42
CA SER A 4 13.81 38.51 1.29
C SER A 4 12.90 37.31 1.02
N PHE A 5 12.07 36.98 2.01
CA PHE A 5 10.99 36.02 1.85
C PHE A 5 9.82 36.63 1.08
N ILE A 6 9.02 35.80 0.43
CA ILE A 6 7.82 36.25 -0.28
C ILE A 6 6.77 36.77 0.71
N ASP A 7 6.08 37.84 0.33
CA ASP A 7 4.90 38.31 1.04
C ASP A 7 3.69 37.43 0.72
N LEU A 8 3.13 36.82 1.76
CA LEU A 8 2.01 35.90 1.65
C LEU A 8 0.68 36.64 1.78
N THR A 9 0.17 37.11 0.64
CA THR A 9 -1.23 37.55 0.49
C THR A 9 -2.19 36.35 0.50
N ALA A 10 -3.47 36.57 0.83
CA ALA A 10 -4.50 35.53 0.74
C ALA A 10 -4.55 34.83 -0.64
N GLY A 11 -4.39 35.62 -1.72
CA GLY A 11 -4.33 35.09 -3.09
C GLY A 11 -3.13 34.17 -3.31
N SER A 12 -1.93 34.58 -2.86
CA SER A 12 -0.74 33.73 -2.95
C SER A 12 -0.84 32.46 -2.11
N VAL A 13 -1.48 32.50 -0.94
CA VAL A 13 -1.67 31.31 -0.09
C VAL A 13 -2.57 30.28 -0.80
N ILE A 14 -3.70 30.73 -1.35
CA ILE A 14 -4.61 29.86 -2.12
C ILE A 14 -3.88 29.26 -3.34
N LEU A 15 -3.14 30.10 -4.07
CA LEU A 15 -2.39 29.66 -5.24
C LEU A 15 -1.32 28.62 -4.85
N LEU A 16 -0.55 28.86 -3.79
CA LEU A 16 0.46 27.91 -3.29
C LEU A 16 -0.15 26.60 -2.82
N PHE A 17 -1.33 26.64 -2.16
CA PHE A 17 -2.07 25.45 -1.79
C PHE A 17 -2.49 24.66 -3.04
N LEU A 18 -3.02 25.33 -4.08
CA LEU A 18 -3.43 24.69 -5.33
C LEU A 18 -2.25 24.12 -6.12
N ILE A 19 -1.14 24.85 -6.23
CA ILE A 19 0.10 24.34 -6.84
C ILE A 19 0.60 23.15 -6.02
N GLY A 20 0.57 23.23 -4.69
CA GLY A 20 0.88 22.13 -3.79
C GLY A 20 0.00 20.91 -4.06
N PHE A 21 -1.32 21.10 -4.18
CA PHE A 21 -2.29 20.06 -4.49
C PHE A 21 -2.00 19.37 -5.82
N VAL A 22 -1.84 20.13 -6.91
CA VAL A 22 -1.56 19.53 -8.22
C VAL A 22 -0.16 18.91 -8.26
N GLY A 23 0.85 19.55 -7.66
CA GLY A 23 2.18 18.98 -7.48
C GLY A 23 2.15 17.69 -6.67
N GLY A 24 1.30 17.60 -5.66
CA GLY A 24 1.01 16.40 -4.89
C GLY A 24 0.34 15.32 -5.73
N LEU A 25 -0.67 15.67 -6.54
CA LEU A 25 -1.35 14.76 -7.46
C LEU A 25 -0.37 14.14 -8.46
N VAL A 26 0.47 14.96 -9.08
CA VAL A 26 1.54 14.51 -9.98
C VAL A 26 2.55 13.64 -9.22
N SER A 27 2.91 14.03 -7.99
CA SER A 27 3.83 13.26 -7.14
C SER A 27 3.27 11.89 -6.75
N GLY A 28 1.99 11.80 -6.39
CA GLY A 28 1.35 10.53 -6.07
C GLY A 28 1.20 9.64 -7.29
N PHE A 29 0.97 10.24 -8.45
CA PHE A 29 0.78 9.54 -9.72
C PHE A 29 2.10 9.03 -10.34
N ILE A 30 3.20 9.78 -10.18
CA ILE A 30 4.51 9.43 -10.79
C ILE A 30 5.48 8.81 -9.77
N GLY A 31 5.37 9.19 -8.50
CA GLY A 31 6.25 8.73 -7.43
C GLY A 31 7.60 9.44 -7.33
N SER A 32 7.90 10.45 -8.16
CA SER A 32 9.21 11.12 -8.21
C SER A 32 9.31 12.46 -7.44
N GLY A 33 8.25 12.87 -6.73
CA GLY A 33 8.19 14.16 -6.04
C GLY A 33 7.93 15.32 -7.00
N GLY A 34 6.73 15.92 -6.96
CA GLY A 34 6.29 17.02 -7.86
C GLY A 34 7.10 18.33 -7.80
N ALA A 35 8.27 18.30 -7.19
CA ALA A 35 9.22 19.41 -7.05
C ALA A 35 9.67 20.00 -8.38
N PHE A 36 9.66 19.21 -9.47
CA PHE A 36 9.97 19.71 -10.80
C PHE A 36 8.90 20.68 -11.36
N VAL A 37 7.70 20.70 -10.78
CA VAL A 37 6.69 21.70 -11.12
C VAL A 37 6.62 22.79 -10.06
N LEU A 38 6.85 22.43 -8.79
CA LEU A 38 6.83 23.36 -7.67
C LEU A 38 7.98 24.37 -7.70
N THR A 39 9.22 23.97 -8.05
CA THR A 39 10.36 24.92 -8.13
C THR A 39 10.10 26.02 -9.16
N PRO A 40 9.75 25.69 -10.42
CA PRO A 40 9.38 26.71 -11.40
C PRO A 40 8.22 27.60 -10.96
N ALA A 41 7.22 27.02 -10.28
CA ALA A 41 6.03 27.74 -9.83
C ALA A 41 6.38 28.80 -8.78
N MET A 42 7.14 28.41 -7.75
CA MET A 42 7.62 29.34 -6.72
C MET A 42 8.49 30.44 -7.33
N MET A 43 9.37 30.08 -8.27
CA MET A 43 10.20 31.06 -8.99
C MET A 43 9.37 32.07 -9.79
N ASN A 44 8.29 31.63 -10.44
CA ASN A 44 7.37 32.56 -11.13
C ASN A 44 6.61 33.48 -10.16
N MET A 45 6.44 33.06 -8.91
CA MET A 45 5.86 33.88 -7.85
C MET A 45 6.88 34.85 -7.22
N GLY A 46 8.13 34.87 -7.70
CA GLY A 46 9.18 35.76 -7.20
C GLY A 46 10.07 35.14 -6.12
N VAL A 47 9.85 33.88 -5.74
CA VAL A 47 10.75 33.17 -4.81
C VAL A 47 12.07 32.90 -5.53
N THR A 48 13.18 33.26 -4.90
CA THR A 48 14.49 33.00 -5.52
C THR A 48 14.77 31.49 -5.64
N ALA A 49 15.55 31.09 -6.64
CA ALA A 49 15.88 29.69 -6.92
C ALA A 49 16.34 28.90 -5.69
N ILE A 50 17.36 29.38 -4.97
CA ILE A 50 17.87 28.70 -3.76
C ILE A 50 16.79 28.51 -2.68
N MET A 51 15.90 29.49 -2.48
CA MET A 51 14.81 29.41 -1.50
C MET A 51 13.70 28.47 -1.96
N ALA A 52 13.41 28.44 -3.26
CA ALA A 52 12.46 27.50 -3.85
C ALA A 52 12.96 26.05 -3.70
N VAL A 53 14.26 25.81 -3.94
CA VAL A 53 14.88 24.50 -3.76
C VAL A 53 14.90 24.08 -2.29
N ALA A 54 15.30 24.98 -1.39
CA ALA A 54 15.27 24.76 0.06
C ALA A 54 13.87 24.44 0.59
N SER A 55 12.85 25.20 0.16
CA SER A 55 11.46 24.99 0.56
C SER A 55 10.90 23.66 0.02
N ASN A 56 11.32 23.25 -1.18
CA ASN A 56 10.98 21.94 -1.72
C ASN A 56 11.60 20.80 -0.91
N MET A 57 12.83 20.94 -0.41
CA MET A 57 13.43 19.94 0.50
C MET A 57 12.62 19.81 1.79
N ALA A 58 12.28 20.96 2.40
CA ALA A 58 11.57 21.03 3.67
C ALA A 58 10.22 20.31 3.63
N HIS A 59 9.43 20.50 2.56
CA HIS A 59 8.16 19.80 2.46
C HIS A 59 8.29 18.37 1.91
N LYS A 60 9.38 18.02 1.19
CA LYS A 60 9.52 16.70 0.57
C LYS A 60 9.83 15.63 1.62
N PHE A 61 10.63 15.96 2.63
CA PHE A 61 11.07 14.99 3.64
C PHE A 61 9.89 14.29 4.36
N PRO A 62 8.86 14.98 4.89
CA PRO A 62 7.80 14.32 5.67
C PRO A 62 6.91 13.45 4.79
N LYS A 63 6.66 13.89 3.54
CA LYS A 63 5.88 13.14 2.55
C LYS A 63 6.59 11.87 2.13
N ALA A 64 7.91 11.96 1.92
CA ALA A 64 8.73 10.82 1.55
C ALA A 64 8.77 9.78 2.68
N PHE A 65 8.86 10.22 3.94
CA PHE A 65 8.76 9.34 5.11
C PHE A 65 7.44 8.55 5.15
N VAL A 66 6.30 9.27 5.12
CA VAL A 66 4.97 8.64 5.16
C VAL A 66 4.75 7.72 3.95
N GLY A 67 5.19 8.15 2.76
CA GLY A 67 5.11 7.35 1.55
C GLY A 67 5.95 6.08 1.60
N ALA A 68 7.19 6.18 2.10
CA ALA A 68 8.09 5.05 2.28
C ALA A 68 7.52 4.04 3.29
N MET A 69 7.05 4.50 4.45
CA MET A 69 6.42 3.63 5.45
C MET A 69 5.20 2.91 4.88
N LYS A 70 4.33 3.62 4.16
CA LYS A 70 3.13 3.02 3.57
C LYS A 70 3.48 1.99 2.50
N ARG A 71 4.45 2.27 1.62
CA ARG A 71 4.88 1.33 0.57
C ARG A 71 5.70 0.15 1.10
N HIS A 72 6.41 0.32 2.22
CA HIS A 72 7.18 -0.74 2.84
C HIS A 72 6.29 -1.88 3.34
N LYS A 73 5.11 -1.56 3.89
CA LYS A 73 4.09 -2.56 4.31
C LYS A 73 3.62 -3.48 3.17
N PHE A 74 3.77 -3.06 1.91
CA PHE A 74 3.39 -3.85 0.73
C PHE A 74 4.59 -4.59 0.09
N GLY A 75 5.75 -4.65 0.77
CA GLY A 75 6.95 -5.28 0.23
C GLY A 75 7.59 -4.56 -0.96
N GLN A 76 7.15 -3.33 -1.28
CA GLN A 76 7.58 -2.59 -2.47
C GLN A 76 8.87 -1.80 -2.25
N VAL A 77 9.35 -1.64 -1.02
CA VAL A 77 10.50 -0.77 -0.69
C VAL A 77 11.71 -1.61 -0.30
N ASP A 78 12.82 -1.45 -1.02
CA ASP A 78 14.12 -1.98 -0.61
C ASP A 78 14.83 -0.95 0.27
N VAL A 79 14.55 -1.03 1.58
CA VAL A 79 15.09 -0.09 2.58
C VAL A 79 16.62 -0.10 2.59
N LYS A 80 17.23 -1.27 2.39
CA LYS A 80 18.69 -1.41 2.37
C LYS A 80 19.30 -0.67 1.20
N LEU A 81 18.78 -0.87 -0.01
CA LEU A 81 19.20 -0.13 -1.20
C LEU A 81 18.98 1.38 -1.01
N GLY A 82 17.81 1.75 -0.48
CA GLY A 82 17.45 3.15 -0.22
C GLY A 82 18.39 3.84 0.77
N ILE A 83 18.81 3.18 1.85
CA ILE A 83 19.77 3.73 2.82
C ILE A 83 21.16 3.88 2.19
N VAL A 84 21.65 2.87 1.45
CA VAL A 84 22.97 2.92 0.80
C VAL A 84 23.06 4.06 -0.22
N LEU A 85 22.04 4.18 -1.08
CA LEU A 85 21.94 5.31 -2.01
C LEU A 85 21.73 6.63 -1.27
N GLY A 86 20.94 6.63 -0.20
CA GLY A 86 20.65 7.81 0.62
C GLY A 86 21.90 8.41 1.26
N ILE A 87 22.83 7.59 1.77
CA ILE A 87 24.08 8.07 2.36
C ILE A 87 24.95 8.81 1.32
N SER A 88 25.12 8.23 0.13
CA SER A 88 25.86 8.91 -0.94
C SER A 88 25.10 10.10 -1.53
N ALA A 89 23.77 10.06 -1.54
CA ALA A 89 22.93 11.21 -1.87
C ALA A 89 23.08 12.35 -0.88
N GLU A 90 23.25 12.08 0.41
CA GLU A 90 23.49 13.14 1.40
C GLU A 90 24.80 13.88 1.12
N ALA A 91 25.89 13.16 0.78
CA ALA A 91 27.12 13.79 0.34
C ALA A 91 26.91 14.66 -0.92
N GLY A 92 26.09 14.19 -1.86
CA GLY A 92 25.65 14.95 -3.01
C GLY A 92 24.87 16.21 -2.63
N VAL A 93 23.98 16.13 -1.65
CA VAL A 93 23.20 17.27 -1.14
C VAL A 93 24.12 18.34 -0.56
N LEU A 94 25.07 17.96 0.29
CA LEU A 94 26.02 18.90 0.89
C LEU A 94 26.83 19.62 -0.19
N TYR A 95 27.32 18.88 -1.19
CA TYR A 95 28.03 19.45 -2.33
C TYR A 95 27.12 20.38 -3.16
N GLY A 96 25.93 19.93 -3.54
CA GLY A 96 24.99 20.69 -4.36
C GLY A 96 24.46 21.95 -3.67
N ALA A 97 24.25 21.90 -2.35
CA ALA A 97 23.91 23.08 -1.54
C ALA A 97 25.06 24.09 -1.54
N GLY A 98 26.31 23.61 -1.40
CA GLY A 98 27.50 24.45 -1.53
C GLY A 98 27.58 25.12 -2.90
N VAL A 99 27.34 24.38 -3.99
CA VAL A 99 27.29 24.95 -5.35
C VAL A 99 26.25 26.07 -5.45
N GLN A 100 25.05 25.86 -4.92
CA GLN A 100 23.99 26.89 -4.91
C GLN A 100 24.38 28.12 -4.08
N GLU A 101 24.96 27.92 -2.90
CA GLU A 101 25.45 29.00 -2.03
C GLU A 101 26.53 29.81 -2.73
N THR A 102 27.53 29.15 -3.34
CA THR A 102 28.60 29.83 -4.10
C THR A 102 28.07 30.60 -5.30
N ILE A 103 27.15 30.02 -6.09
CA ILE A 103 26.55 30.73 -7.23
C ILE A 103 25.75 31.95 -6.75
N ARG A 104 25.04 31.81 -5.64
CA ARG A 104 24.27 32.90 -5.03
C ARG A 104 25.17 34.02 -4.52
N GLU A 105 26.30 33.68 -3.91
CA GLU A 105 27.28 34.65 -3.41
C GLU A 105 27.99 35.40 -4.55
N LEU A 106 28.39 34.69 -5.60
CA LEU A 106 29.14 35.27 -6.73
C LEU A 106 28.26 36.02 -7.72
N PHE A 107 27.08 35.49 -8.03
CA PHE A 107 26.21 35.97 -9.13
C PHE A 107 24.83 36.43 -8.67
N GLY A 108 24.60 36.52 -7.35
CA GLY A 108 23.38 37.06 -6.77
C GLY A 108 22.10 36.28 -7.06
N LYS A 109 20.96 36.99 -7.04
CA LYS A 109 19.63 36.38 -7.25
C LYS A 109 19.45 35.88 -8.68
N ALA A 110 19.84 36.69 -9.66
CA ALA A 110 19.74 36.37 -11.07
C ALA A 110 20.63 35.18 -11.46
N GLY A 111 21.85 35.08 -10.93
CA GLY A 111 22.76 33.96 -11.18
C GLY A 111 22.22 32.61 -10.69
N SER A 112 21.73 32.55 -9.44
CA SER A 112 21.10 31.34 -8.91
C SER A 112 19.85 30.95 -9.72
N ASN A 113 19.03 31.94 -10.13
CA ASN A 113 17.86 31.70 -10.97
C ASN A 113 18.22 31.16 -12.36
N LEU A 114 19.25 31.72 -12.99
CA LEU A 114 19.78 31.28 -14.28
C LEU A 114 20.31 29.85 -14.16
N TYR A 115 21.17 29.57 -13.18
CA TYR A 115 21.74 28.24 -12.98
C TYR A 115 20.65 27.18 -12.82
N VAL A 116 19.67 27.39 -11.93
CA VAL A 116 18.56 26.45 -11.75
C VAL A 116 17.84 26.24 -13.06
N SER A 117 17.45 27.30 -13.76
CA SER A 117 16.67 27.21 -15.00
C SER A 117 17.43 26.49 -16.12
N SER A 118 18.73 26.76 -16.26
CA SER A 118 19.59 26.11 -17.25
C SER A 118 19.77 24.62 -16.98
N VAL A 119 20.08 24.25 -15.73
CA VAL A 119 20.19 22.83 -15.34
C VAL A 119 18.83 22.13 -15.51
N PHE A 120 17.74 22.82 -15.16
CA PHE A 120 16.38 22.32 -15.35
C PHE A 120 16.10 21.95 -16.81
N VAL A 121 16.42 22.85 -17.74
CA VAL A 121 16.19 22.65 -19.17
C VAL A 121 16.98 21.45 -19.68
N VAL A 122 18.24 21.33 -19.32
CA VAL A 122 19.10 20.20 -19.73
C VAL A 122 18.59 18.88 -19.16
N VAL A 123 18.35 18.82 -17.85
CA VAL A 123 17.91 17.59 -17.17
C VAL A 123 16.55 17.14 -17.67
N LEU A 124 15.57 18.06 -17.77
CA LEU A 124 14.24 17.71 -18.27
C LEU A 124 14.25 17.35 -19.76
N ALA A 125 15.14 17.93 -20.57
CA ALA A 125 15.26 17.54 -21.98
C ALA A 125 15.69 16.08 -22.09
N ILE A 126 16.73 15.70 -21.35
CA ILE A 126 17.31 14.36 -21.39
C ILE A 126 16.33 13.35 -20.79
N VAL A 127 15.89 13.56 -19.54
CA VAL A 127 15.04 12.60 -18.84
C VAL A 127 13.64 12.57 -19.46
N GLY A 128 13.06 13.73 -19.79
CA GLY A 128 11.74 13.82 -20.40
C GLY A 128 11.67 13.13 -21.78
N ALA A 129 12.65 13.36 -22.65
CA ALA A 129 12.72 12.69 -23.95
C ALA A 129 12.91 11.17 -23.80
N TYR A 130 13.75 10.74 -22.85
CA TYR A 130 13.97 9.32 -22.59
C TYR A 130 12.69 8.62 -22.09
N VAL A 131 12.00 9.22 -21.12
CA VAL A 131 10.73 8.73 -20.59
C VAL A 131 9.66 8.64 -21.66
N LEU A 132 9.56 9.66 -22.53
CA LEU A 132 8.57 9.68 -23.60
C LEU A 132 8.87 8.60 -24.65
N ARG A 133 10.15 8.38 -24.96
CA ARG A 133 10.60 7.28 -25.83
C ARG A 133 10.26 5.91 -25.23
N ASP A 134 10.46 5.73 -23.94
CA ASP A 134 10.15 4.49 -23.23
C ASP A 134 8.63 4.23 -23.22
N ALA A 135 7.84 5.26 -22.95
CA ALA A 135 6.38 5.20 -23.01
C ALA A 135 5.87 4.79 -24.41
N TYR A 136 6.46 5.37 -25.46
CA TYR A 136 6.15 5.05 -26.85
C TYR A 136 6.48 3.59 -27.18
N LYS A 137 7.64 3.08 -26.75
CA LYS A 137 8.01 1.67 -26.95
C LYS A 137 7.04 0.72 -26.25
N MET A 138 6.64 1.02 -25.02
CA MET A 138 5.68 0.19 -24.29
C MET A 138 4.31 0.16 -24.94
N PHE A 139 3.86 1.30 -25.49
CA PHE A 139 2.58 1.39 -26.19
C PHE A 139 2.48 0.47 -27.42
N TYR A 140 3.59 0.27 -28.12
CA TYR A 140 3.67 -0.61 -29.31
C TYR A 140 4.16 -2.04 -29.00
N SER A 141 4.48 -2.37 -27.74
CA SER A 141 4.94 -3.71 -27.36
C SER A 141 3.76 -4.69 -27.26
N LYS A 142 3.95 -5.94 -27.72
CA LYS A 142 2.96 -7.03 -27.57
C LYS A 142 2.80 -7.51 -26.13
N ASN A 143 3.83 -7.35 -25.29
CA ASN A 143 3.82 -7.60 -23.84
C ASN A 143 4.22 -6.31 -23.11
N PRO A 144 3.27 -5.48 -22.66
CA PRO A 144 3.55 -4.20 -22.00
C PRO A 144 3.92 -4.33 -20.51
N GLU A 145 3.80 -5.51 -19.90
CA GLU A 145 4.02 -5.74 -18.46
C GLU A 145 5.40 -6.36 -18.12
N GLU A 146 6.16 -6.81 -19.12
CA GLU A 146 7.44 -7.51 -18.90
C GLU A 146 8.61 -6.51 -18.99
N GLU A 147 9.12 -6.04 -17.84
CA GLU A 147 10.29 -5.15 -17.79
C GLU A 147 11.59 -5.96 -17.98
N LYS A 148 12.19 -5.89 -19.17
CA LYS A 148 13.49 -6.51 -19.45
C LYS A 148 14.64 -5.68 -18.87
N LYS A 149 15.62 -6.35 -18.25
CA LYS A 149 16.87 -5.74 -17.79
C LYS A 149 17.63 -5.11 -18.97
N THR A 150 18.28 -3.98 -18.72
CA THR A 150 19.16 -3.35 -19.72
C THR A 150 20.51 -4.06 -19.78
N LYS A 151 21.18 -3.99 -20.94
CA LYS A 151 22.56 -4.48 -21.07
C LYS A 151 23.52 -3.84 -20.07
N LEU A 152 23.26 -2.58 -19.70
CA LEU A 152 24.04 -1.88 -18.68
C LEU A 152 23.81 -2.48 -17.29
N ALA A 153 22.56 -2.78 -16.93
CA ALA A 153 22.23 -3.44 -15.67
C ALA A 153 22.83 -4.84 -15.58
N GLU A 154 22.76 -5.62 -16.66
CA GLU A 154 23.41 -6.94 -16.75
C GLU A 154 24.93 -6.83 -16.54
N TRP A 155 25.56 -5.85 -17.20
CA TRP A 155 27.00 -5.59 -17.02
C TRP A 155 27.33 -5.22 -15.58
N VAL A 156 26.62 -4.26 -14.97
CA VAL A 156 26.83 -3.86 -13.57
C VAL A 156 26.65 -5.05 -12.62
N GLN A 157 25.64 -5.88 -12.85
CA GLN A 157 25.38 -7.08 -12.04
C GLN A 157 26.44 -8.18 -12.24
N SER A 158 27.14 -8.21 -13.38
CA SER A 158 28.21 -9.17 -13.66
C SER A 158 29.57 -8.80 -13.03
N VAL A 159 29.80 -7.53 -12.71
CA VAL A 159 31.08 -7.05 -12.19
C VAL A 159 31.24 -7.40 -10.71
N HIS A 160 32.30 -8.13 -10.38
CA HIS A 160 32.62 -8.55 -9.02
C HIS A 160 33.84 -7.78 -8.47
N ILE A 161 33.63 -6.96 -7.43
CA ILE A 161 34.70 -6.19 -6.78
C ILE A 161 34.82 -6.62 -5.31
N PRO A 162 35.91 -7.33 -4.93
CA PRO A 162 36.11 -7.83 -3.56
C PRO A 162 35.95 -6.74 -2.49
N GLY A 163 35.29 -7.07 -1.37
CA GLY A 163 35.10 -6.16 -0.25
C GLY A 163 33.99 -5.10 -0.40
N THR A 164 33.35 -5.00 -1.58
CA THR A 164 32.31 -3.99 -1.84
C THR A 164 30.96 -4.57 -2.23
N MET A 165 30.83 -5.90 -2.28
CA MET A 165 29.64 -6.59 -2.74
C MET A 165 28.54 -6.62 -1.68
N MET A 166 27.34 -6.21 -2.05
CA MET A 166 26.17 -6.22 -1.18
C MET A 166 24.96 -6.81 -1.89
N TYR A 167 24.26 -7.73 -1.23
CA TYR A 167 23.00 -8.28 -1.72
C TYR A 167 21.86 -7.29 -1.51
N PHE A 168 21.07 -7.05 -2.55
CA PHE A 168 19.85 -6.24 -2.53
C PHE A 168 18.65 -7.07 -3.00
N LYS A 169 17.60 -7.11 -2.17
CA LYS A 169 16.39 -7.91 -2.39
C LYS A 169 15.69 -7.50 -3.69
N SER A 170 15.69 -6.20 -4.00
CA SER A 170 15.05 -5.64 -5.19
C SER A 170 15.67 -6.07 -6.52
N ILE A 171 16.97 -6.41 -6.52
CA ILE A 171 17.72 -6.82 -7.71
C ILE A 171 17.81 -8.36 -7.78
N ASP A 172 17.65 -9.01 -6.63
CA ASP A 172 17.95 -10.42 -6.38
C ASP A 172 19.38 -10.81 -6.79
N ALA A 173 20.34 -9.92 -6.51
CA ALA A 173 21.75 -10.14 -6.81
C ALA A 173 22.66 -9.38 -5.84
N LYS A 174 23.92 -9.82 -5.79
CA LYS A 174 25.00 -9.04 -5.17
C LYS A 174 25.54 -8.06 -6.20
N ILE A 175 25.47 -6.76 -5.92
CA ILE A 175 26.13 -5.72 -6.71
C ILE A 175 27.17 -5.00 -5.85
N SER A 176 28.21 -4.45 -6.49
CA SER A 176 29.17 -3.61 -5.78
C SER A 176 28.52 -2.27 -5.40
N VAL A 177 28.65 -1.89 -4.13
CA VAL A 177 28.21 -0.57 -3.61
C VAL A 177 28.92 0.59 -4.33
N LEU A 178 30.07 0.35 -4.97
CA LEU A 178 30.75 1.37 -5.76
C LEU A 178 29.92 1.88 -6.94
N PHE A 179 28.99 1.07 -7.47
CA PHE A 179 28.08 1.51 -8.52
C PHE A 179 26.92 2.36 -7.99
N THR A 180 26.57 2.23 -6.71
CA THR A 180 25.50 3.02 -6.09
C THR A 180 25.97 4.42 -5.70
N ILE A 181 27.25 4.58 -5.33
CA ILE A 181 27.80 5.86 -4.86
C ILE A 181 27.63 7.00 -5.89
N PRO A 182 28.04 6.87 -7.17
CA PRO A 182 27.86 7.95 -8.16
C PRO A 182 26.38 8.26 -8.42
N ILE A 183 25.52 7.24 -8.39
CA ILE A 183 24.08 7.38 -8.59
C ILE A 183 23.47 8.20 -7.44
N GLY A 184 23.74 7.80 -6.20
CA GLY A 184 23.27 8.51 -5.02
C GLY A 184 23.80 9.92 -4.99
N PHE A 185 25.12 10.12 -5.16
CA PHE A 185 25.73 11.45 -5.19
C PHE A 185 25.11 12.36 -6.25
N ALA A 186 24.93 11.90 -7.49
CA ALA A 186 24.29 12.69 -8.54
C ALA A 186 22.81 13.01 -8.22
N THR A 187 22.09 12.04 -7.65
CA THR A 187 20.70 12.20 -7.19
C THR A 187 20.60 13.30 -6.13
N GLY A 188 21.48 13.26 -5.13
CA GLY A 188 21.56 14.25 -4.05
C GLY A 188 22.00 15.63 -4.52
N MET A 189 23.02 15.70 -5.38
CA MET A 189 23.50 16.96 -5.95
C MET A 189 22.39 17.67 -6.75
N LEU A 190 21.64 16.92 -7.57
CA LEU A 190 20.55 17.48 -8.36
C LEU A 190 19.30 17.76 -7.54
N ALA A 191 19.08 17.00 -6.46
CA ALA A 191 18.14 17.38 -5.42
C ALA A 191 18.51 18.77 -4.85
N ALA A 192 19.71 18.95 -4.29
CA ALA A 192 20.06 20.22 -3.63
C ALA A 192 20.24 21.40 -4.58
N THR A 193 20.47 21.17 -5.88
CA THR A 193 20.64 22.25 -6.85
C THR A 193 19.35 22.67 -7.54
N ILE A 194 18.46 21.73 -7.89
CA ILE A 194 17.23 22.04 -8.66
C ILE A 194 15.95 21.46 -8.06
N ALA A 195 16.03 20.75 -6.93
CA ALA A 195 14.96 20.00 -6.27
C ALA A 195 14.43 18.76 -7.04
N VAL A 196 15.19 18.21 -7.99
CA VAL A 196 14.70 17.16 -8.92
C VAL A 196 15.47 15.83 -8.82
N GLY A 197 16.02 15.48 -7.66
CA GLY A 197 16.88 14.28 -7.52
C GLY A 197 16.26 12.97 -8.00
N GLY A 198 15.02 12.67 -7.57
CA GLY A 198 14.37 11.38 -7.85
C GLY A 198 14.06 11.10 -9.32
N PHE A 199 14.07 12.11 -10.19
CA PHE A 199 13.96 11.92 -11.65
C PHE A 199 15.22 11.31 -12.26
N ILE A 200 16.33 11.31 -11.51
CA ILE A 200 17.56 10.64 -11.91
C ILE A 200 17.75 9.39 -11.06
N GLY A 201 17.44 9.45 -9.76
CA GLY A 201 17.49 8.30 -8.86
C GLY A 201 16.67 7.11 -9.36
N VAL A 202 15.39 7.33 -9.74
CA VAL A 202 14.51 6.25 -10.22
C VAL A 202 15.01 5.65 -11.53
N PRO A 203 15.25 6.42 -12.62
CA PRO A 203 15.79 5.85 -13.84
C PRO A 203 17.18 5.21 -13.68
N ALA A 204 18.04 5.76 -12.83
CA ALA A 204 19.36 5.16 -12.59
C ALA A 204 19.23 3.80 -11.90
N MET A 205 18.37 3.66 -10.88
CA MET A 205 18.08 2.36 -10.27
C MET A 205 17.50 1.37 -11.30
N MET A 206 16.59 1.82 -12.16
CA MET A 206 15.99 0.96 -13.18
C MET A 206 16.99 0.52 -14.25
N TYR A 207 17.70 1.46 -14.87
CA TYR A 207 18.48 1.22 -16.08
C TYR A 207 19.97 0.95 -15.85
N VAL A 208 20.50 1.30 -14.67
CA VAL A 208 21.91 1.03 -14.30
C VAL A 208 21.99 -0.15 -13.34
N LEU A 209 21.09 -0.23 -12.36
CA LEU A 209 21.12 -1.31 -11.35
C LEU A 209 20.19 -2.48 -11.69
N GLY A 210 19.19 -2.27 -12.57
CA GLY A 210 18.23 -3.30 -12.94
C GLY A 210 17.13 -3.54 -11.91
N VAL A 211 16.80 -2.53 -11.11
CA VAL A 211 15.71 -2.57 -10.13
C VAL A 211 14.35 -2.47 -10.86
N PRO A 212 13.37 -3.33 -10.56
CA PRO A 212 12.02 -3.21 -11.12
C PRO A 212 11.42 -1.82 -10.88
N GLY A 213 10.72 -1.25 -11.86
CA GLY A 213 10.26 0.14 -11.81
C GLY A 213 9.37 0.47 -10.61
N LEU A 214 8.51 -0.47 -10.20
CA LEU A 214 7.67 -0.34 -9.01
C LEU A 214 8.53 -0.19 -7.74
N ILE A 215 9.55 -1.05 -7.59
CA ILE A 215 10.45 -1.06 -6.43
C ILE A 215 11.39 0.14 -6.46
N ALA A 216 11.87 0.55 -7.63
CA ALA A 216 12.72 1.74 -7.79
C ALA A 216 11.97 3.02 -7.36
N SER A 217 10.72 3.18 -7.83
CA SER A 217 9.86 4.30 -7.44
C SER A 217 9.59 4.35 -5.92
N ALA A 218 9.35 3.20 -5.30
CA ALA A 218 9.11 3.11 -3.86
C ALA A 218 10.39 3.30 -3.02
N THR A 219 11.51 2.74 -3.46
CA THR A 219 12.83 2.86 -2.82
C THR A 219 13.36 4.30 -2.88
N GLU A 220 13.05 5.06 -3.94
CA GLU A 220 13.34 6.49 -4.03
C GLU A 220 12.72 7.29 -2.88
N LEU A 221 11.61 6.85 -2.29
CA LEU A 221 11.02 7.56 -1.13
C LEU A 221 11.94 7.50 0.10
N VAL A 222 12.71 6.43 0.26
CA VAL A 222 13.72 6.33 1.34
C VAL A 222 14.88 7.30 1.06
N ILE A 223 15.38 7.32 -0.18
CA ILE A 223 16.44 8.25 -0.61
C ILE A 223 15.99 9.70 -0.42
N ALA A 224 14.76 10.02 -0.87
CA ALA A 224 14.13 11.32 -0.74
C ALA A 224 13.91 11.77 0.70
N PHE A 225 13.62 10.84 1.62
CA PHE A 225 13.53 11.14 3.04
C PHE A 225 14.89 11.54 3.61
N ILE A 226 15.94 10.75 3.34
CA ILE A 226 17.30 10.99 3.84
C ILE A 226 17.81 12.33 3.30
N MET A 227 17.88 12.46 1.97
CA MET A 227 18.41 13.67 1.33
C MET A 227 17.54 14.92 1.58
N GLY A 228 16.23 14.73 1.75
CA GLY A 228 15.30 15.80 2.08
C GLY A 228 15.52 16.31 3.51
N MET A 229 15.74 15.41 4.46
CA MET A 229 16.03 15.78 5.86
C MET A 229 17.35 16.54 5.96
N GLY A 230 18.44 15.97 5.46
CA GLY A 230 19.76 16.60 5.55
C GLY A 230 19.85 17.90 4.75
N GLY A 231 19.25 17.95 3.56
CA GLY A 231 19.12 19.18 2.76
C GLY A 231 18.31 20.26 3.46
N THR A 232 17.21 19.90 4.11
CA THR A 232 16.40 20.85 4.91
C THR A 232 17.24 21.44 6.04
N ILE A 233 17.98 20.62 6.77
CA ILE A 233 18.84 21.10 7.86
C ILE A 233 19.94 22.03 7.32
N LYS A 234 20.64 21.63 6.25
CA LYS A 234 21.70 22.44 5.63
C LYS A 234 21.19 23.80 5.17
N PHE A 235 20.08 23.84 4.43
CA PHE A 235 19.51 25.10 3.94
C PHE A 235 18.85 25.93 5.04
N ALA A 236 18.26 25.30 6.06
CA ALA A 236 17.70 26.01 7.20
C ALA A 236 18.80 26.72 7.99
N TRP A 237 19.95 26.06 8.19
CA TRP A 237 21.11 26.66 8.84
C TRP A 237 21.64 27.88 8.10
N ALA A 238 21.59 27.85 6.76
CA ALA A 238 21.95 28.97 5.90
C ALA A 238 20.84 30.03 5.76
N GLY A 239 19.67 29.84 6.39
CA GLY A 239 18.55 30.78 6.37
C GLY A 239 17.69 30.78 5.09
N TYR A 240 17.81 29.77 4.23
CA TYR A 240 17.11 29.73 2.94
C TYR A 240 15.74 29.05 2.95
N VAL A 241 15.36 28.38 4.05
CA VAL A 241 14.08 27.67 4.16
C VAL A 241 12.97 28.62 4.59
N ASP A 242 11.99 28.87 3.71
CA ASP A 242 10.72 29.51 4.10
C ASP A 242 9.74 28.44 4.60
N ILE A 243 9.66 28.29 5.92
CA ILE A 243 8.78 27.28 6.53
C ILE A 243 7.30 27.53 6.21
N ARG A 244 6.89 28.79 6.01
CA ARG A 244 5.49 29.14 5.72
C ARG A 244 5.10 28.60 4.35
N LEU A 245 5.96 28.84 3.35
CA LEU A 245 5.82 28.31 2.00
C LEU A 245 5.81 26.78 1.99
N ALA A 246 6.76 26.17 2.70
CA ALA A 246 6.87 24.72 2.80
C ALA A 246 5.61 24.08 3.41
N MET A 247 5.04 24.64 4.48
CA MET A 247 3.85 24.11 5.14
C MET A 247 2.57 24.26 4.30
N ILE A 248 2.39 25.38 3.59
CA ILE A 248 1.24 25.57 2.70
C ILE A 248 1.28 24.57 1.54
N ILE A 249 2.45 24.42 0.92
CA ILE A 249 2.66 23.45 -0.16
C ILE A 249 2.48 22.02 0.37
N LEU A 250 3.02 21.71 1.55
CA LEU A 250 2.86 20.42 2.21
C LEU A 250 1.37 20.09 2.39
N ALA A 251 0.58 21.02 2.96
CA ALA A 251 -0.84 20.84 3.19
C ALA A 251 -1.59 20.49 1.90
N GLY A 252 -1.45 21.30 0.83
CA GLY A 252 -2.09 21.00 -0.45
C GLY A 252 -1.62 19.67 -1.04
N SER A 253 -0.32 19.43 -1.01
CA SER A 253 0.28 18.25 -1.63
C SER A 253 -0.06 16.93 -0.95
N LEU A 254 -0.36 16.90 0.36
CA LEU A 254 -0.80 15.68 1.05
C LEU A 254 -2.14 15.17 0.51
N PHE A 255 -3.10 16.08 0.25
CA PHE A 255 -4.36 15.72 -0.42
C PHE A 255 -4.11 15.24 -1.86
N GLY A 256 -3.26 15.96 -2.60
CA GLY A 256 -2.91 15.60 -3.96
C GLY A 256 -2.29 14.21 -4.06
N VAL A 257 -1.32 13.88 -3.20
CA VAL A 257 -0.60 12.59 -3.22
C VAL A 257 -1.55 11.40 -3.08
N GLN A 258 -2.58 11.52 -2.23
CA GLN A 258 -3.57 10.46 -2.05
C GLN A 258 -4.36 10.20 -3.34
N LEU A 259 -4.86 11.26 -3.98
CA LEU A 259 -5.57 11.16 -5.27
C LEU A 259 -4.66 10.64 -6.39
N GLY A 260 -3.41 11.10 -6.43
CA GLY A 260 -2.42 10.64 -7.39
C GLY A 260 -2.11 9.14 -7.26
N ALA A 261 -1.96 8.65 -6.03
CA ALA A 261 -1.69 7.24 -5.75
C ALA A 261 -2.88 6.32 -6.09
N ILE A 262 -4.11 6.79 -5.87
CA ILE A 262 -5.31 6.08 -6.35
C ILE A 262 -5.34 6.08 -7.88
N GLY A 263 -4.91 7.18 -8.52
CA GLY A 263 -4.78 7.27 -9.97
C GLY A 263 -3.97 6.14 -10.59
N THR A 264 -2.86 5.73 -9.97
CA THR A 264 -1.97 4.70 -10.55
C THR A 264 -2.56 3.28 -10.53
N THR A 265 -3.53 2.98 -9.66
CA THR A 265 -4.10 1.62 -9.57
C THR A 265 -5.07 1.31 -10.70
N TYR A 266 -5.64 2.33 -11.35
CA TYR A 266 -6.61 2.19 -12.43
C TYR A 266 -6.04 2.50 -13.82
N VAL A 267 -4.74 2.82 -13.92
CA VAL A 267 -4.15 3.36 -15.15
C VAL A 267 -2.95 2.52 -15.58
N LYS A 268 -2.87 2.22 -16.89
CA LYS A 268 -1.80 1.39 -17.45
C LYS A 268 -0.41 2.05 -17.26
N PRO A 269 0.66 1.27 -17.01
CA PRO A 269 2.00 1.81 -16.74
C PRO A 269 2.54 2.79 -17.80
N TYR A 270 2.29 2.53 -19.09
CA TYR A 270 2.74 3.42 -20.16
C TYR A 270 2.06 4.80 -20.12
N MET A 271 0.80 4.89 -19.67
CA MET A 271 0.08 6.17 -19.57
C MET A 271 0.69 7.05 -18.49
N VAL A 272 1.18 6.46 -17.40
CA VAL A 272 1.92 7.17 -16.35
C VAL A 272 3.18 7.82 -16.93
N LYS A 273 3.93 7.07 -17.75
CA LYS A 273 5.14 7.58 -18.44
C LYS A 273 4.79 8.68 -19.47
N ILE A 274 3.68 8.57 -20.20
CA ILE A 274 3.22 9.65 -21.10
C ILE A 274 2.92 10.93 -20.32
N VAL A 275 2.13 10.85 -19.24
CA VAL A 275 1.80 12.00 -18.41
C VAL A 275 3.05 12.67 -17.87
N MET A 276 3.98 11.87 -17.32
CA MET A 276 5.27 12.35 -16.84
C MET A 276 6.04 13.09 -17.93
N GLY A 277 6.27 12.43 -19.08
CA GLY A 277 7.05 13.01 -20.17
C GLY A 277 6.43 14.30 -20.71
N VAL A 278 5.11 14.36 -20.89
CA VAL A 278 4.42 15.56 -21.38
C VAL A 278 4.55 16.73 -20.40
N ILE A 279 4.29 16.51 -19.10
CA ILE A 279 4.42 17.58 -18.09
C ILE A 279 5.87 18.07 -18.03
N MET A 280 6.85 17.16 -18.09
CA MET A 280 8.27 17.52 -18.09
C MET A 280 8.65 18.37 -19.32
N MET A 281 8.19 18.00 -20.51
CA MET A 281 8.50 18.78 -21.72
C MET A 281 7.86 20.18 -21.70
N ILE A 282 6.66 20.33 -21.14
CA ILE A 282 6.02 21.65 -21.00
C ILE A 282 6.73 22.47 -19.90
N ALA A 283 7.08 21.84 -18.77
CA ALA A 283 7.81 22.50 -17.68
C ALA A 283 9.22 22.95 -18.11
N LEU A 284 9.90 22.18 -18.97
CA LEU A 284 11.12 22.57 -19.65
C LEU A 284 10.90 23.88 -20.41
N MET A 285 9.85 23.95 -21.23
CA MET A 285 9.58 25.15 -22.03
C MET A 285 9.27 26.37 -21.18
N SER A 286 8.55 26.18 -20.06
CA SER A 286 8.35 27.23 -19.06
C SER A 286 9.69 27.83 -18.58
N ARG A 287 10.69 27.00 -18.27
CA ARG A 287 12.01 27.49 -17.82
C ARG A 287 12.85 28.09 -18.95
N ALA A 288 12.85 27.47 -20.12
CA ALA A 288 13.62 27.95 -21.26
C ALA A 288 13.23 29.39 -21.67
N VAL A 289 11.93 29.71 -21.67
CA VAL A 289 11.41 31.03 -22.04
C VAL A 289 11.93 32.15 -21.13
N VAL A 290 12.24 31.85 -19.87
CA VAL A 290 12.63 32.86 -18.87
C VAL A 290 14.16 33.05 -18.78
N ILE A 291 14.96 32.16 -19.38
CA ILE A 291 16.44 32.28 -19.39
C ILE A 291 16.95 33.63 -19.91
N PRO A 292 16.42 34.20 -21.01
CA PRO A 292 16.86 35.51 -21.50
C PRO A 292 16.65 36.63 -20.48
N VAL A 293 15.62 36.53 -19.64
CA VAL A 293 15.38 37.51 -18.57
C VAL A 293 16.54 37.49 -17.57
N TYR A 294 16.97 36.31 -17.13
CA TYR A 294 18.07 36.20 -16.17
C TYR A 294 19.43 36.58 -16.77
N LEU A 295 19.66 36.29 -18.04
CA LEU A 295 20.85 36.76 -18.76
C LEU A 295 20.89 38.29 -18.85
N SER A 296 19.73 38.91 -19.10
CA SER A 296 19.61 40.37 -19.14
C SER A 296 19.78 41.00 -17.76
N GLU A 297 19.22 40.40 -16.70
CA GLU A 297 19.41 40.82 -15.30
C GLU A 297 20.87 40.70 -14.84
N LEU A 298 21.67 39.80 -15.43
CA LEU A 298 23.11 39.65 -15.18
C LEU A 298 23.99 40.55 -16.05
N GLY A 299 23.43 41.20 -17.08
CA GLY A 299 24.19 42.02 -18.02
C GLY A 299 24.96 41.22 -19.10
N GLU A 300 24.65 39.94 -19.29
CA GLU A 300 25.26 39.08 -20.33
C GLU A 300 24.67 39.33 -21.72
N ILE A 301 23.46 39.89 -21.78
CA ILE A 301 22.81 40.36 -23.01
C ILE A 301 22.27 41.77 -22.82
N ASP A 302 21.92 42.44 -23.92
CA ASP A 302 21.32 43.77 -23.88
C ASP A 302 20.09 43.83 -22.95
N PRO A 303 19.91 44.94 -22.20
CA PRO A 303 18.75 45.12 -21.32
C PRO A 303 17.42 44.94 -22.06
N LEU A 304 16.66 43.94 -21.67
CA LEU A 304 15.34 43.69 -22.24
C LEU A 304 14.37 44.78 -21.80
N ALA A 305 13.54 45.25 -22.73
CA ALA A 305 12.47 46.19 -22.41
C ALA A 305 11.55 45.61 -21.30
N PRO A 306 11.08 46.43 -20.34
CA PRO A 306 10.23 45.95 -19.24
C PRO A 306 9.00 45.17 -19.71
N GLY A 307 8.37 45.61 -20.80
CA GLY A 307 7.24 44.89 -21.41
C GLY A 307 7.61 43.48 -21.88
N THR A 308 8.78 43.31 -22.50
CA THR A 308 9.28 42.00 -22.93
C THR A 308 9.53 41.08 -21.73
N ILE A 309 10.10 41.61 -20.65
CA ILE A 309 10.32 40.84 -19.40
C ILE A 309 8.98 40.34 -18.84
N THR A 310 7.98 41.22 -18.75
CA THR A 310 6.63 40.85 -18.27
C THR A 310 5.99 39.78 -19.16
N ILE A 311 6.09 39.91 -20.49
CA ILE A 311 5.56 38.93 -21.44
C ILE A 311 6.23 37.56 -21.24
N LEU A 312 7.55 37.50 -21.15
CA LEU A 312 8.28 36.24 -20.95
C LEU A 312 7.95 35.58 -19.61
N LYS A 313 7.87 36.36 -18.51
CA LYS A 313 7.47 35.84 -17.19
C LYS A 313 6.03 35.31 -17.20
N ASN A 314 5.10 36.02 -17.81
CA ASN A 314 3.70 35.60 -17.92
C ASN A 314 3.54 34.35 -18.81
N LEU A 315 4.26 34.31 -19.94
CA LEU A 315 4.27 33.14 -20.82
C LEU A 315 4.84 31.91 -20.08
N SER A 316 5.93 32.09 -19.34
CA SER A 316 6.52 31.04 -18.50
C SER A 316 5.54 30.51 -17.46
N PHE A 317 4.82 31.39 -16.76
CA PHE A 317 3.79 31.01 -15.79
C PHE A 317 2.59 30.34 -16.45
N GLY A 318 2.12 30.84 -17.60
CA GLY A 318 1.05 30.24 -18.38
C GLY A 318 1.37 28.82 -18.86
N LEU A 319 2.59 28.59 -19.38
CA LEU A 319 3.06 27.26 -19.75
C LEU A 319 3.07 26.30 -18.55
N LEU A 320 3.44 26.79 -17.37
CA LEU A 320 3.45 25.97 -16.17
C LEU A 320 2.04 25.58 -15.70
N LEU A 321 1.11 26.54 -15.69
CA LEU A 321 -0.31 26.25 -15.39
C LEU A 321 -0.91 25.31 -16.44
N PHE A 322 -0.54 25.46 -17.70
CA PHE A 322 -0.93 24.55 -18.77
C PHE A 322 -0.39 23.13 -18.53
N ALA A 323 0.87 22.98 -18.11
CA ALA A 323 1.46 21.68 -17.76
C ALA A 323 0.69 21.01 -16.61
N LEU A 324 0.44 21.75 -15.53
CA LEU A 324 -0.30 21.29 -14.36
C LEU A 324 -1.73 20.87 -14.70
N THR A 325 -2.44 21.72 -15.46
CA THR A 325 -3.82 21.46 -15.87
C THR A 325 -3.90 20.27 -16.82
N THR A 326 -3.00 20.19 -17.81
CA THR A 326 -2.90 19.05 -18.73
C THR A 326 -2.64 17.76 -17.97
N GLY A 327 -1.69 17.78 -17.02
CA GLY A 327 -1.41 16.65 -16.14
C GLY A 327 -2.64 16.20 -15.35
N ALA A 328 -3.30 17.14 -14.67
CA ALA A 328 -4.52 16.86 -13.90
C ALA A 328 -5.63 16.28 -14.79
N VAL A 329 -5.89 16.87 -15.96
CA VAL A 329 -6.93 16.40 -16.89
C VAL A 329 -6.64 15.00 -17.40
N ILE A 330 -5.39 14.69 -17.78
CA ILE A 330 -5.04 13.35 -18.25
C ILE A 330 -5.20 12.34 -17.12
N VAL A 331 -4.74 12.63 -15.91
CA VAL A 331 -4.89 11.75 -14.74
C VAL A 331 -6.37 11.50 -14.42
N PHE A 332 -7.20 12.55 -14.37
CA PHE A 332 -8.64 12.40 -14.12
C PHE A 332 -9.34 11.61 -15.22
N LYS A 333 -9.06 11.87 -16.50
CA LYS A 333 -9.62 11.09 -17.61
C LYS A 333 -9.22 9.63 -17.56
N ALA A 334 -7.95 9.36 -17.27
CA ALA A 334 -7.43 8.01 -17.16
C ALA A 334 -8.06 7.25 -15.98
N LEU A 335 -8.23 7.91 -14.83
CA LEU A 335 -8.91 7.36 -13.66
C LEU A 335 -10.39 7.07 -13.93
N ILE A 336 -11.15 8.01 -14.51
CA ILE A 336 -12.56 7.79 -14.84
C ILE A 336 -12.72 6.63 -15.83
N LYS A 337 -11.85 6.57 -16.86
CA LYS A 337 -11.85 5.48 -17.84
C LYS A 337 -11.51 4.14 -17.17
N GLY A 338 -10.45 4.08 -16.38
CA GLY A 338 -10.02 2.88 -15.66
C GLY A 338 -11.08 2.37 -14.68
N MET A 339 -11.73 3.26 -13.94
CA MET A 339 -12.86 2.90 -13.07
C MET A 339 -14.07 2.39 -13.85
N ARG A 340 -14.38 2.96 -15.02
CA ARG A 340 -15.46 2.47 -15.89
C ARG A 340 -15.13 1.09 -16.45
N GLU A 341 -13.91 0.87 -16.94
CA GLU A 341 -13.45 -0.43 -17.44
C GLU A 341 -13.44 -1.47 -16.32
N HIS A 342 -12.98 -1.12 -15.12
CA HIS A 342 -13.03 -2.00 -13.96
C HIS A 342 -14.48 -2.31 -13.55
N ARG A 343 -15.39 -1.31 -13.52
CA ARG A 343 -16.82 -1.57 -13.28
C ARG A 343 -17.46 -2.40 -14.38
N ALA A 344 -17.09 -2.20 -15.65
CA ALA A 344 -17.60 -2.95 -16.78
C ALA A 344 -17.12 -4.40 -16.76
N LYS A 345 -15.85 -4.65 -16.39
CA LYS A 345 -15.32 -6.01 -16.14
C LYS A 345 -16.06 -6.68 -15.00
N MET A 346 -16.21 -5.99 -13.87
CA MET A 346 -17.00 -6.51 -12.74
C MET A 346 -18.46 -6.73 -13.15
N ALA A 347 -19.07 -5.85 -13.95
CA ALA A 347 -20.44 -6.03 -14.45
C ALA A 347 -20.57 -7.18 -15.45
N ALA A 348 -19.56 -7.43 -16.27
CA ALA A 348 -19.50 -8.57 -17.20
C ALA A 348 -19.28 -9.89 -16.47
N GLU A 349 -18.44 -9.91 -15.43
CA GLU A 349 -18.27 -11.05 -14.51
C GLU A 349 -19.53 -11.31 -13.67
N ASN A 350 -20.37 -10.28 -13.47
CA ASN A 350 -21.63 -10.37 -12.73
C ASN A 350 -22.87 -10.58 -13.61
N ALA A 351 -22.74 -10.49 -14.92
CA ALA A 351 -23.82 -10.71 -15.86
C ALA A 351 -23.91 -12.21 -16.15
N VAL A 352 -24.70 -12.93 -15.38
CA VAL A 352 -25.10 -14.32 -15.68
C VAL A 352 -26.06 -14.30 -16.88
N PRO A 353 -25.71 -14.87 -18.05
CA PRO A 353 -26.68 -15.16 -19.10
C PRO A 353 -27.41 -16.46 -18.74
N GLY A 354 -28.71 -16.51 -18.99
CA GLY A 354 -29.64 -17.49 -18.46
C GLY A 354 -29.39 -18.98 -18.77
N THR A 355 -30.13 -19.78 -17.99
CA THR A 355 -30.58 -21.17 -18.18
C THR A 355 -29.57 -22.31 -18.10
N PHE A 356 -29.84 -23.19 -17.13
CA PHE A 356 -29.23 -24.50 -16.91
C PHE A 356 -29.23 -25.37 -18.17
N SER A 357 -28.04 -25.85 -18.54
CA SER A 357 -27.80 -27.23 -18.96
C SER A 357 -26.33 -27.56 -18.64
N ALA A 358 -26.10 -28.52 -17.74
CA ALA A 358 -24.76 -28.98 -17.42
C ALA A 358 -24.15 -29.70 -18.63
N PRO A 359 -22.95 -29.33 -19.11
CA PRO A 359 -22.12 -30.20 -19.91
C PRO A 359 -21.15 -30.99 -19.03
N GLU A 360 -20.81 -32.17 -19.52
CA GLU A 360 -19.93 -33.17 -18.91
C GLU A 360 -18.50 -32.68 -18.66
N VAL A 361 -17.86 -33.40 -17.74
CA VAL A 361 -16.57 -33.16 -17.06
C VAL A 361 -15.37 -33.26 -18.00
N ASP A 362 -14.33 -32.44 -17.76
CA ASP A 362 -12.92 -32.88 -17.62
C ASP A 362 -11.98 -31.81 -16.98
N VAL A 363 -11.51 -32.13 -15.76
CA VAL A 363 -10.18 -31.98 -15.06
C VAL A 363 -9.19 -30.90 -15.57
N VAL A 364 -8.50 -30.02 -14.79
CA VAL A 364 -8.30 -29.66 -13.36
C VAL A 364 -7.65 -28.26 -13.33
N GLU A 365 -8.06 -27.36 -12.43
CA GLU A 365 -7.26 -26.21 -11.97
C GLU A 365 -7.77 -25.80 -10.57
N HIS A 366 -6.84 -25.65 -9.60
CA HIS A 366 -7.12 -25.56 -8.17
C HIS A 366 -8.06 -24.39 -7.81
N GLN A 367 -9.27 -24.72 -7.38
CA GLN A 367 -10.30 -23.78 -6.93
C GLN A 367 -10.30 -23.74 -5.40
N LEU A 368 -9.66 -22.73 -4.81
CA LEU A 368 -9.79 -22.40 -3.37
C LEU A 368 -11.27 -22.14 -3.04
N SER A 369 -11.70 -22.55 -1.84
CA SER A 369 -13.09 -22.97 -1.55
C SER A 369 -14.16 -21.90 -1.88
N PRO A 370 -15.10 -22.17 -2.82
CA PRO A 370 -16.16 -21.21 -3.15
C PRO A 370 -17.41 -21.28 -2.26
N THR A 371 -17.58 -22.30 -1.40
CA THR A 371 -18.80 -22.50 -0.59
C THR A 371 -18.60 -23.51 0.56
N GLY A 372 -18.39 -23.04 1.80
CA GLY A 372 -18.64 -23.77 3.08
C GLY A 372 -18.25 -25.25 3.16
N ARG A 373 -17.15 -25.67 2.55
CA ARG A 373 -16.62 -27.04 2.70
C ARG A 373 -15.88 -27.11 4.04
N LEU A 374 -15.99 -28.24 4.73
CA LEU A 374 -15.34 -28.49 6.02
C LEU A 374 -14.67 -29.86 5.95
N GLU A 375 -13.83 -30.07 4.93
CA GLU A 375 -13.13 -31.33 4.68
C GLU A 375 -11.68 -31.27 5.20
N ARG A 376 -11.04 -30.10 5.13
CA ARG A 376 -9.67 -29.87 5.60
C ARG A 376 -9.61 -28.69 6.57
N ILE A 377 -9.38 -29.00 7.84
CA ILE A 377 -9.41 -28.02 8.93
C ILE A 377 -8.00 -27.82 9.46
N MET A 378 -7.49 -26.59 9.41
CA MET A 378 -6.21 -26.26 10.02
C MET A 378 -6.40 -25.62 11.39
N LEU A 379 -5.96 -26.28 12.45
CA LEU A 379 -5.86 -25.71 13.79
C LEU A 379 -4.52 -25.01 13.94
N VAL A 380 -4.56 -23.70 14.23
CA VAL A 380 -3.38 -22.93 14.62
C VAL A 380 -3.33 -22.87 16.15
N THR A 381 -2.25 -23.37 16.73
CA THR A 381 -2.10 -23.41 18.20
C THR A 381 -0.70 -23.03 18.66
N ASP A 382 -0.65 -22.22 19.72
CA ASP A 382 0.54 -21.93 20.51
C ASP A 382 0.49 -22.58 21.90
N ASN A 383 -0.56 -23.38 22.18
CA ASN A 383 -0.92 -23.97 23.48
C ASN A 383 -0.99 -22.92 24.62
N SER A 384 -1.33 -21.68 24.30
CA SER A 384 -1.82 -20.72 25.30
C SER A 384 -3.22 -21.15 25.79
N GLU A 385 -3.65 -20.67 26.96
CA GLU A 385 -5.02 -20.93 27.47
C GLU A 385 -6.10 -20.54 26.44
N HIS A 386 -5.82 -19.54 25.61
CA HIS A 386 -6.70 -19.09 24.52
C HIS A 386 -6.83 -20.11 23.38
N SER A 387 -5.79 -20.91 23.14
CA SER A 387 -5.76 -21.93 22.08
C SER A 387 -6.37 -23.27 22.50
N GLU A 388 -6.59 -23.52 23.79
CA GLU A 388 -7.19 -24.77 24.26
C GLU A 388 -8.65 -24.91 23.80
N SER A 389 -9.41 -23.82 23.85
CA SER A 389 -10.80 -23.80 23.35
C SER A 389 -10.85 -23.99 21.84
N ALA A 390 -9.95 -23.33 21.10
CA ALA A 390 -9.80 -23.53 19.66
C ALA A 390 -9.44 -24.97 19.29
N THR A 391 -8.57 -25.61 20.09
CA THR A 391 -8.17 -27.01 19.89
C THR A 391 -9.37 -27.95 20.05
N ALA A 392 -10.14 -27.78 21.14
CA ALA A 392 -11.32 -28.58 21.39
C ALA A 392 -12.36 -28.43 20.27
N GLU A 393 -12.62 -27.19 19.82
CA GLU A 393 -13.59 -26.92 18.77
C GLU A 393 -13.12 -27.42 17.39
N ALA A 394 -11.84 -27.27 17.03
CA ALA A 394 -11.31 -27.83 15.78
C ALA A 394 -11.49 -29.35 15.72
N ILE A 395 -11.21 -30.07 16.82
CA ILE A 395 -11.41 -31.51 16.91
C ILE A 395 -12.91 -31.86 16.84
N ASN A 396 -13.77 -31.12 17.55
CA ASN A 396 -15.22 -31.34 17.54
C ASN A 396 -15.82 -31.15 16.13
N ILE A 397 -15.42 -30.08 15.43
CA ILE A 397 -15.89 -29.80 14.06
C ILE A 397 -15.37 -30.87 13.12
N ALA A 398 -14.09 -31.24 13.20
CA ALA A 398 -13.51 -32.30 12.37
C ALA A 398 -14.24 -33.63 12.56
N ALA A 399 -14.55 -34.01 13.81
CA ALA A 399 -15.29 -35.23 14.12
C ALA A 399 -16.72 -35.20 13.54
N ARG A 400 -17.44 -34.07 13.68
CA ARG A 400 -18.81 -33.92 13.16
C ARG A 400 -18.87 -33.91 11.64
N CYS A 401 -17.89 -33.25 11.00
CA CYS A 401 -17.84 -33.09 9.55
C CYS A 401 -17.12 -34.26 8.84
N LYS A 402 -16.47 -35.16 9.59
CA LYS A 402 -15.55 -36.18 9.08
C LYS A 402 -14.41 -35.56 8.26
N ALA A 403 -13.86 -34.47 8.79
CA ALA A 403 -12.79 -33.70 8.18
C ALA A 403 -11.40 -34.22 8.61
N ASP A 404 -10.41 -34.01 7.77
CA ASP A 404 -9.01 -34.15 8.13
C ASP A 404 -8.55 -32.92 8.93
N LEU A 405 -7.92 -33.16 10.09
CA LEU A 405 -7.37 -32.10 10.93
C LEU A 405 -5.88 -31.92 10.66
N PHE A 406 -5.43 -30.67 10.57
CA PHE A 406 -4.03 -30.29 10.42
C PHE A 406 -3.65 -29.41 11.60
N ALA A 407 -2.81 -29.90 12.50
CA ALA A 407 -2.34 -29.13 13.65
C ALA A 407 -1.05 -28.38 13.27
N PHE A 408 -1.11 -27.05 13.30
CA PHE A 408 -0.03 -26.17 12.86
C PHE A 408 0.46 -25.25 13.98
N SER A 409 1.78 -25.08 14.05
CA SER A 409 2.44 -24.08 14.89
C SER A 409 3.63 -23.48 14.14
N VAL A 410 3.87 -22.19 14.37
CA VAL A 410 5.01 -21.47 13.81
C VAL A 410 6.14 -21.42 14.82
N LEU A 411 7.34 -21.81 14.39
CA LEU A 411 8.57 -21.66 15.15
C LEU A 411 9.21 -20.29 14.86
N PRO A 412 9.47 -19.46 15.88
CA PRO A 412 10.17 -18.20 15.68
C PRO A 412 11.60 -18.43 15.19
N THR A 413 12.04 -17.62 14.24
CA THR A 413 13.42 -17.66 13.74
C THR A 413 14.36 -17.03 14.78
N PRO A 414 15.49 -17.66 15.16
CA PRO A 414 16.42 -17.07 16.12
C PRO A 414 17.00 -15.75 15.59
N THR A 415 16.83 -14.66 16.35
CA THR A 415 17.50 -13.38 16.04
C THR A 415 19.01 -13.56 16.13
N LEU A 416 19.74 -13.17 15.07
CA LEU A 416 21.20 -13.25 14.99
C LEU A 416 21.87 -12.48 16.15
N GLY A 417 22.29 -13.21 17.19
CA GLY A 417 22.98 -12.65 18.36
C GLY A 417 23.73 -13.73 19.14
N SER A 418 25.03 -13.86 18.86
CA SER A 418 26.06 -14.72 19.50
C SER A 418 26.09 -16.22 19.11
N PRO A 419 27.24 -16.79 18.69
CA PRO A 419 27.34 -18.17 18.16
C PRO A 419 27.43 -19.29 19.21
N LEU A 420 27.42 -18.98 20.51
CA LEU A 420 27.86 -19.92 21.57
C LEU A 420 26.73 -20.54 22.41
N GLY A 421 25.45 -20.31 22.08
CA GLY A 421 24.30 -20.90 22.80
C GLY A 421 23.10 -21.34 21.95
N GLN A 422 23.17 -21.22 20.62
CA GLN A 422 22.00 -21.32 19.74
C GLN A 422 21.48 -22.74 19.50
N ASN A 423 22.36 -23.76 19.44
CA ASN A 423 21.91 -25.11 19.08
C ASN A 423 21.00 -25.74 20.15
N THR A 424 21.32 -25.55 21.44
CA THR A 424 20.58 -26.20 22.53
C THR A 424 19.23 -25.52 22.80
N MET A 425 19.13 -24.19 22.70
CA MET A 425 17.86 -23.47 22.94
C MET A 425 16.85 -23.71 21.82
N HIS A 426 17.28 -23.68 20.56
CA HIS A 426 16.40 -23.90 19.41
C HIS A 426 15.86 -25.35 19.38
N ASP A 427 16.69 -26.34 19.73
CA ASP A 427 16.25 -27.74 19.84
C ASP A 427 15.25 -27.96 20.98
N VAL A 428 15.39 -27.25 22.10
CA VAL A 428 14.44 -27.31 23.23
C VAL A 428 13.10 -26.67 22.86
N GLU A 429 13.10 -25.51 22.22
CA GLU A 429 11.87 -24.82 21.77
C GLU A 429 11.14 -25.63 20.70
N LYS A 430 11.88 -26.16 19.71
CA LYS A 430 11.33 -27.05 18.68
C LYS A 430 10.71 -28.30 19.30
N LYS A 431 11.41 -28.94 20.25
CA LYS A 431 10.88 -30.10 20.96
C LYS A 431 9.58 -29.76 21.70
N ALA A 432 9.54 -28.62 22.41
CA ALA A 432 8.34 -28.18 23.10
C ALA A 432 7.16 -27.94 22.14
N VAL A 433 7.38 -27.34 20.97
CA VAL A 433 6.33 -27.19 19.94
C VAL A 433 5.85 -28.56 19.43
N VAL A 434 6.78 -29.47 19.11
CA VAL A 434 6.43 -30.80 18.62
C VAL A 434 5.62 -31.58 19.65
N ASP A 435 6.04 -31.56 20.93
CA ASP A 435 5.33 -32.23 22.03
C ASP A 435 3.90 -31.68 22.19
N ARG A 436 3.70 -30.37 21.97
CA ARG A 436 2.36 -29.74 21.95
C ARG A 436 1.50 -30.27 20.80
N LEU A 437 2.01 -30.31 19.58
CA LEU A 437 1.25 -30.81 18.42
C LEU A 437 0.94 -32.31 18.54
N LEU A 438 1.84 -33.10 19.13
CA LEU A 438 1.59 -34.51 19.45
C LEU A 438 0.45 -34.69 20.46
N LYS A 439 0.30 -33.79 21.44
CA LYS A 439 -0.84 -33.80 22.37
C LYS A 439 -2.16 -33.57 21.64
N VAL A 440 -2.21 -32.60 20.73
CA VAL A 440 -3.38 -32.34 19.87
C VAL A 440 -3.72 -33.58 19.05
N ARG A 441 -2.72 -34.16 18.37
CA ARG A 441 -2.91 -35.37 17.57
C ARG A 441 -3.52 -36.51 18.39
N LYS A 442 -3.00 -36.74 19.61
CA LYS A 442 -3.53 -37.75 20.52
C LYS A 442 -4.98 -37.48 20.93
N GLN A 443 -5.35 -36.21 21.15
CA GLN A 443 -6.73 -35.81 21.46
C GLN A 443 -7.67 -36.06 20.26
N ALA A 444 -7.24 -35.74 19.04
CA ALA A 444 -7.99 -35.98 17.82
C ALA A 444 -8.17 -37.48 17.53
N GLU A 445 -7.09 -38.26 17.63
CA GLU A 445 -7.12 -39.72 17.44
C GLU A 445 -8.04 -40.43 18.45
N ALA A 446 -8.13 -39.92 19.69
CA ALA A 446 -9.01 -40.48 20.72
C ALA A 446 -10.51 -40.39 20.37
N VAL A 447 -10.89 -39.47 19.49
CA VAL A 447 -12.27 -39.33 18.98
C VAL A 447 -12.41 -39.77 17.51
N GLY A 448 -11.39 -40.44 16.96
CA GLY A 448 -11.42 -41.00 15.62
C GLY A 448 -11.16 -40.01 14.49
N VAL A 449 -10.53 -38.86 14.77
CA VAL A 449 -10.15 -37.84 13.79
C VAL A 449 -8.70 -38.01 13.36
N SER A 450 -8.44 -38.08 12.05
CA SER A 450 -7.10 -38.01 11.48
C SER A 450 -6.48 -36.64 11.78
N CYS A 451 -5.24 -36.62 12.30
CA CYS A 451 -4.55 -35.38 12.58
C CYS A 451 -3.10 -35.41 12.04
N GLU A 452 -2.86 -34.61 11.02
CA GLU A 452 -1.53 -34.33 10.48
C GLU A 452 -0.87 -33.18 11.26
N ILE A 453 0.46 -33.22 11.40
CA ILE A 453 1.23 -32.21 12.11
C ILE A 453 2.04 -31.41 11.10
N LEU A 454 1.86 -30.09 11.10
CA LEU A 454 2.55 -29.15 10.23
C LEU A 454 3.36 -28.15 11.06
N LEU A 455 4.54 -27.76 10.59
CA LEU A 455 5.45 -26.85 11.29
C LEU A 455 5.98 -25.76 10.36
N GLY A 456 5.61 -24.52 10.63
CA GLY A 456 6.09 -23.33 9.93
C GLY A 456 7.33 -22.75 10.59
N HIS A 457 8.12 -21.97 9.83
CA HIS A 457 9.33 -21.32 10.34
C HIS A 457 9.42 -19.90 9.78
N GLY A 458 9.15 -18.90 10.62
CA GLY A 458 9.15 -17.51 10.17
C GLY A 458 9.17 -16.50 11.31
N GLU A 459 9.59 -15.27 10.97
CA GLU A 459 9.58 -14.13 11.90
C GLU A 459 8.16 -13.59 12.13
N GLU A 460 7.25 -13.79 11.15
CA GLU A 460 5.87 -13.33 11.19
C GLU A 460 4.88 -14.51 11.18
N PRO A 461 4.31 -14.91 12.34
CA PRO A 461 3.45 -16.08 12.44
C PRO A 461 2.24 -16.07 11.51
N PHE A 462 1.62 -14.91 11.27
CA PHE A 462 0.43 -14.82 10.42
C PHE A 462 0.74 -15.15 8.96
N ALA A 463 1.92 -14.80 8.45
CA ALA A 463 2.31 -15.07 7.06
C ALA A 463 2.47 -16.58 6.86
N GLU A 464 3.20 -17.24 7.75
CA GLU A 464 3.38 -18.70 7.74
C GLU A 464 2.04 -19.45 7.86
N ILE A 465 1.09 -18.94 8.65
CA ILE A 465 -0.26 -19.50 8.75
C ILE A 465 -0.99 -19.39 7.40
N VAL A 466 -0.92 -18.24 6.74
CA VAL A 466 -1.59 -18.02 5.45
C VAL A 466 -0.97 -18.89 4.36
N ASP A 467 0.35 -18.85 4.24
CA ASP A 467 1.10 -19.63 3.24
C ASP A 467 0.81 -21.12 3.40
N GLN A 468 0.86 -21.66 4.63
CA GLN A 468 0.55 -23.07 4.88
C GLN A 468 -0.91 -23.43 4.56
N ALA A 469 -1.86 -22.54 4.88
CA ALA A 469 -3.27 -22.75 4.57
C ALA A 469 -3.49 -22.85 3.05
N GLU A 470 -2.84 -21.98 2.28
CA GLU A 470 -2.94 -21.93 0.82
C GLU A 470 -2.24 -23.13 0.17
N ASP A 471 -1.00 -23.41 0.56
CA ASP A 471 -0.18 -24.52 0.04
C ASP A 471 -0.86 -25.87 0.24
N SER A 472 -1.57 -26.03 1.36
CA SER A 472 -2.28 -27.26 1.69
C SER A 472 -3.77 -27.23 1.34
N SER A 473 -4.24 -26.14 0.71
CA SER A 473 -5.63 -25.94 0.30
C SER A 473 -6.62 -26.18 1.44
N MET A 474 -6.38 -25.55 2.59
CA MET A 474 -7.24 -25.65 3.78
C MET A 474 -8.56 -24.92 3.55
N ASP A 475 -9.67 -25.55 3.95
CA ASP A 475 -10.99 -24.94 3.83
C ASP A 475 -11.19 -23.86 4.90
N ILE A 476 -10.75 -24.15 6.12
CA ILE A 476 -10.93 -23.29 7.29
C ILE A 476 -9.71 -23.31 8.22
N ILE A 477 -9.38 -22.14 8.76
CA ILE A 477 -8.36 -21.93 9.78
C ILE A 477 -9.07 -21.73 11.13
N VAL A 478 -8.75 -22.54 12.13
CA VAL A 478 -9.30 -22.44 13.49
C VAL A 478 -8.22 -21.90 14.42
N MET A 479 -8.52 -20.83 15.15
CA MET A 479 -7.57 -20.20 16.06
C MET A 479 -8.21 -19.58 17.29
N GLY A 480 -7.44 -19.48 18.38
CA GLY A 480 -7.89 -18.84 19.62
C GLY A 480 -7.86 -17.31 19.55
N ARG A 481 -8.76 -16.64 20.28
CA ARG A 481 -8.70 -15.20 20.52
C ARG A 481 -7.89 -14.90 21.78
N SER A 482 -6.86 -14.06 21.68
CA SER A 482 -6.13 -13.58 22.87
C SER A 482 -6.86 -12.37 23.49
N ASP A 483 -7.22 -12.46 24.78
CA ASP A 483 -7.97 -11.41 25.49
C ASP A 483 -7.05 -10.32 26.09
N THR A 484 -5.82 -10.18 25.61
CA THR A 484 -4.86 -9.24 26.21
C THR A 484 -5.14 -7.78 25.84
N ASN A 485 -5.53 -6.98 26.84
CA ASN A 485 -5.61 -5.50 26.86
C ASN A 485 -4.23 -4.81 26.68
N ASP A 486 -3.38 -5.35 25.82
CA ASP A 486 -2.04 -4.84 25.62
C ASP A 486 -2.10 -3.74 24.55
N LEU A 487 -2.08 -2.48 25.00
CA LEU A 487 -2.20 -1.28 24.16
C LEU A 487 -1.23 -1.31 22.95
N VAL A 488 -0.06 -1.96 23.10
CA VAL A 488 0.94 -2.10 22.03
C VAL A 488 0.54 -3.16 20.98
N ARG A 489 -0.09 -4.28 21.38
CA ARG A 489 -0.60 -5.30 20.44
C ARG A 489 -1.87 -4.82 19.71
N SER A 490 -2.71 -4.04 20.38
CA SER A 490 -3.88 -3.39 19.77
C SER A 490 -3.52 -2.44 18.62
N MET A 491 -2.31 -1.84 18.63
CA MET A 491 -1.84 -0.97 17.54
C MET A 491 -1.33 -1.73 16.29
N VAL A 492 -1.03 -3.03 16.41
CA VAL A 492 -0.42 -3.85 15.34
C VAL A 492 -1.42 -4.85 14.74
N GLY A 493 -2.62 -4.99 15.34
CA GLY A 493 -3.63 -5.98 15.00
C GLY A 493 -3.26 -7.36 15.54
N SER A 494 -4.25 -8.11 16.03
CA SER A 494 -4.03 -9.47 16.54
C SER A 494 -3.59 -10.43 15.41
N THR A 495 -2.90 -11.54 15.73
CA THR A 495 -2.54 -12.55 14.72
C THR A 495 -3.78 -13.03 13.96
N ALA A 496 -4.93 -13.15 14.64
CA ALA A 496 -6.20 -13.51 14.03
C ALA A 496 -6.69 -12.49 13.00
N GLU A 497 -6.68 -11.20 13.34
CA GLU A 497 -7.04 -10.13 12.39
C GLU A 497 -6.14 -10.13 11.17
N LYS A 498 -4.82 -10.33 11.36
CA LYS A 498 -3.86 -10.40 10.26
C LYS A 498 -4.12 -11.60 9.36
N VAL A 499 -4.37 -12.78 9.93
CA VAL A 499 -4.73 -13.98 9.15
C VAL A 499 -6.02 -13.72 8.36
N ILE A 500 -7.08 -13.23 9.00
CA ILE A 500 -8.36 -12.90 8.35
C ILE A 500 -8.17 -11.92 7.19
N GLY A 501 -7.30 -10.92 7.36
CA GLY A 501 -7.02 -9.92 6.33
C GLY A 501 -6.33 -10.47 5.08
N HIS A 502 -5.59 -11.58 5.19
CA HIS A 502 -4.70 -12.06 4.12
C HIS A 502 -5.07 -13.43 3.55
N THR A 503 -5.71 -14.31 4.32
CA THR A 503 -6.07 -15.65 3.85
C THR A 503 -7.25 -15.65 2.86
N HIS A 504 -7.29 -16.66 2.00
CA HIS A 504 -8.46 -17.04 1.21
C HIS A 504 -9.37 -18.10 1.88
N SER A 505 -8.91 -18.75 2.94
CA SER A 505 -9.67 -19.75 3.71
C SER A 505 -10.61 -19.10 4.72
N ASP A 506 -11.74 -19.74 5.04
CA ASP A 506 -12.59 -19.27 6.12
C ASP A 506 -11.81 -19.27 7.45
N VAL A 507 -12.15 -18.39 8.38
CA VAL A 507 -11.45 -18.32 9.68
C VAL A 507 -12.44 -18.42 10.83
N LEU A 508 -12.28 -19.43 11.68
CA LEU A 508 -13.02 -19.57 12.93
C LEU A 508 -12.17 -19.09 14.09
N VAL A 509 -12.59 -17.98 14.70
CA VAL A 509 -11.96 -17.42 15.89
C VAL A 509 -12.75 -17.87 17.12
N VAL A 510 -12.07 -18.56 18.04
CA VAL A 510 -12.67 -19.15 19.24
C VAL A 510 -12.25 -18.36 20.49
N PRO A 511 -13.16 -17.68 21.19
CA PRO A 511 -12.85 -17.03 22.47
C PRO A 511 -12.61 -18.07 23.57
N GLN A 512 -11.97 -17.64 24.67
CA GLN A 512 -11.71 -18.53 25.81
C GLN A 512 -13.03 -19.06 26.38
N GLY A 513 -13.16 -20.38 26.50
CA GLY A 513 -14.37 -21.05 26.97
C GLY A 513 -15.51 -21.15 25.95
N GLY A 514 -15.34 -20.59 24.74
CA GLY A 514 -16.31 -20.69 23.66
C GLY A 514 -16.48 -22.14 23.16
N LYS A 515 -17.72 -22.55 22.90
CA LYS A 515 -18.09 -23.91 22.43
C LYS A 515 -19.21 -23.85 21.42
N ILE A 516 -19.22 -24.74 20.42
CA ILE A 516 -20.29 -24.87 19.42
C ILE A 516 -21.11 -26.14 19.70
N GLU A 517 -22.18 -25.97 20.47
CA GLU A 517 -23.10 -27.03 20.90
C GLU A 517 -24.34 -27.14 19.99
N GLY A 518 -24.52 -26.21 19.04
CA GLY A 518 -25.66 -26.14 18.13
C GLY A 518 -26.87 -25.42 18.73
N LYS A 519 -26.65 -24.55 19.73
CA LYS A 519 -27.71 -23.77 20.39
C LYS A 519 -28.31 -22.72 19.46
N GLY A 520 -27.51 -22.13 18.58
CA GLY A 520 -28.02 -21.23 17.56
C GLY A 520 -26.93 -20.46 16.82
N ILE A 521 -27.24 -20.10 15.58
CA ILE A 521 -26.34 -19.35 14.70
C ILE A 521 -26.91 -17.94 14.48
N ILE A 522 -26.09 -16.92 14.72
CA ILE A 522 -26.35 -15.56 14.23
C ILE A 522 -25.72 -15.38 12.86
N LEU A 523 -26.51 -14.94 11.89
CA LEU A 523 -26.07 -14.60 10.54
C LEU A 523 -26.29 -13.09 10.29
N PRO A 524 -25.27 -12.24 10.48
CA PRO A 524 -25.36 -10.84 10.15
C PRO A 524 -25.41 -10.60 8.64
N VAL A 525 -26.34 -9.77 8.17
CA VAL A 525 -26.51 -9.44 6.75
C VAL A 525 -26.62 -7.95 6.50
N ASP A 526 -25.87 -7.47 5.51
CA ASP A 526 -25.78 -6.05 5.14
C ASP A 526 -26.04 -5.80 3.64
N GLY A 527 -26.47 -6.85 2.92
CA GLY A 527 -26.72 -6.84 1.48
C GLY A 527 -25.45 -6.99 0.63
N SER A 528 -24.28 -7.15 1.24
CA SER A 528 -23.02 -7.37 0.53
C SER A 528 -22.87 -8.83 0.06
N ARG A 529 -22.01 -9.02 -0.94
CA ARG A 529 -21.64 -10.36 -1.42
C ARG A 529 -20.98 -11.24 -0.37
N TYR A 530 -20.27 -10.64 0.58
CA TYR A 530 -19.65 -11.36 1.68
C TYR A 530 -20.71 -11.86 2.66
N SER A 531 -21.77 -11.08 2.91
CA SER A 531 -22.92 -11.56 3.68
C SER A 531 -23.72 -12.63 2.94
N ASP A 532 -23.84 -12.53 1.60
CA ASP A 532 -24.44 -13.58 0.78
C ASP A 532 -23.61 -14.89 0.85
N ALA A 533 -22.27 -14.82 0.81
CA ALA A 533 -21.39 -15.98 0.99
C ALA A 533 -21.54 -16.60 2.38
N ALA A 534 -21.61 -15.78 3.43
CA ALA A 534 -21.88 -16.25 4.79
C ALA A 534 -23.24 -16.96 4.88
N ALA A 535 -24.27 -16.47 4.18
CA ALA A 535 -25.56 -17.13 4.11
C ALA A 535 -25.47 -18.53 3.47
N VAL A 536 -24.74 -18.67 2.36
CA VAL A 536 -24.50 -19.98 1.74
C VAL A 536 -23.75 -20.93 2.69
N THR A 537 -22.72 -20.44 3.38
CA THR A 537 -21.98 -21.24 4.37
C THR A 537 -22.87 -21.71 5.52
N VAL A 538 -23.69 -20.83 6.10
CA VAL A 538 -24.66 -21.20 7.15
C VAL A 538 -25.65 -22.25 6.64
N GLN A 539 -26.15 -22.11 5.42
CA GLN A 539 -27.07 -23.08 4.84
C GLN A 539 -26.45 -24.48 4.77
N ASN A 540 -25.16 -24.58 4.41
CA ASN A 540 -24.43 -25.85 4.36
C ASN A 540 -24.17 -26.40 5.77
N LEU A 541 -23.82 -25.54 6.71
CA LEU A 541 -23.57 -25.93 8.10
C LEU A 541 -24.82 -26.50 8.77
N VAL A 542 -25.97 -25.85 8.62
CA VAL A 542 -27.24 -26.28 9.25
C VAL A 542 -27.71 -27.63 8.73
N LYS A 543 -27.43 -27.98 7.47
CA LYS A 543 -27.70 -29.32 6.93
C LYS A 543 -26.95 -30.42 7.70
N GLN A 544 -25.81 -30.09 8.32
CA GLN A 544 -24.99 -31.03 9.07
C GLN A 544 -25.30 -31.05 10.57
N CYS A 545 -25.68 -29.91 11.18
CA CYS A 545 -25.81 -29.78 12.64
C CYS A 545 -27.19 -29.39 13.17
N SER A 546 -28.20 -29.12 12.31
CA SER A 546 -29.58 -28.78 12.72
C SER A 546 -29.67 -27.71 13.83
N ALA A 547 -28.99 -26.59 13.65
CA ALA A 547 -29.03 -25.46 14.58
C ALA A 547 -30.04 -24.38 14.13
N PRO A 548 -30.75 -23.72 15.07
CA PRO A 548 -31.64 -22.61 14.72
C PRO A 548 -30.83 -21.40 14.24
N VAL A 549 -31.30 -20.73 13.17
CA VAL A 549 -30.61 -19.57 12.59
C VAL A 549 -31.43 -18.31 12.82
N THR A 550 -30.77 -17.25 13.27
CA THR A 550 -31.33 -15.89 13.30
C THR A 550 -30.53 -15.00 12.37
N ILE A 551 -31.19 -14.48 11.33
CA ILE A 551 -30.67 -13.44 10.44
C ILE A 551 -30.76 -12.11 11.17
N VAL A 552 -29.64 -11.41 11.28
CA VAL A 552 -29.58 -10.09 11.92
C VAL A 552 -29.18 -9.04 10.87
N SER A 553 -30.02 -8.03 10.66
CA SER A 553 -29.63 -6.87 9.84
C SER A 553 -29.72 -5.60 10.67
N VAL A 554 -28.69 -4.76 10.59
CA VAL A 554 -28.57 -3.57 11.43
C VAL A 554 -28.49 -2.32 10.55
N ALA A 555 -29.44 -1.42 10.73
CA ALA A 555 -29.40 -0.08 10.17
C ALA A 555 -28.68 0.88 11.13
N VAL A 556 -27.74 1.70 10.62
CA VAL A 556 -27.01 2.66 11.46
C VAL A 556 -27.88 3.81 11.97
N ASP A 557 -28.97 4.12 11.28
CA ASP A 557 -30.00 5.06 11.71
C ASP A 557 -31.37 4.68 11.15
N GLU A 558 -32.45 5.26 11.70
CA GLU A 558 -33.84 4.89 11.38
C GLU A 558 -34.17 5.06 9.88
N ARG A 559 -33.50 5.96 9.16
CA ARG A 559 -33.75 6.22 7.73
C ARG A 559 -33.29 5.06 6.85
N LEU A 560 -32.34 4.26 7.32
CA LEU A 560 -31.79 3.10 6.60
C LEU A 560 -32.42 1.77 7.04
N LYS A 561 -33.44 1.83 7.91
CA LYS A 561 -34.12 0.63 8.41
C LYS A 561 -34.78 -0.17 7.30
N GLU A 562 -35.37 0.50 6.32
CA GLU A 562 -36.01 -0.16 5.18
C GLU A 562 -34.99 -0.98 4.36
N ASP A 563 -33.79 -0.44 4.12
CA ASP A 563 -32.71 -1.17 3.45
C ASP A 563 -32.30 -2.43 4.24
N ALA A 564 -32.20 -2.33 5.58
CA ALA A 564 -31.87 -3.46 6.43
C ALA A 564 -32.97 -4.54 6.41
N ILE A 565 -34.25 -4.15 6.37
CA ILE A 565 -35.37 -5.08 6.18
C ILE A 565 -35.24 -5.79 4.83
N VAL A 566 -34.98 -5.05 3.75
CA VAL A 566 -34.83 -5.62 2.40
C VAL A 566 -33.68 -6.63 2.35
N HIS A 567 -32.54 -6.32 2.96
CA HIS A 567 -31.40 -7.24 3.00
C HIS A 567 -31.71 -8.51 3.80
N ALA A 568 -32.34 -8.37 4.97
CA ALA A 568 -32.73 -9.51 5.79
C ALA A 568 -33.75 -10.41 5.08
N GLU A 569 -34.75 -9.80 4.44
CA GLU A 569 -35.80 -10.52 3.75
C GLU A 569 -35.26 -11.27 2.52
N LYS A 570 -34.32 -10.69 1.77
CA LYS A 570 -33.63 -11.38 0.68
C LYS A 570 -32.99 -12.69 1.14
N VAL A 571 -32.26 -12.65 2.26
CA VAL A 571 -31.59 -13.85 2.81
C VAL A 571 -32.60 -14.80 3.45
N HIS A 572 -33.66 -14.30 4.09
CA HIS A 572 -34.75 -15.11 4.61
C HIS A 572 -35.42 -15.93 3.51
N GLN A 573 -35.76 -15.30 2.38
CA GLN A 573 -36.34 -15.99 1.22
C GLN A 573 -35.39 -17.03 0.62
N PHE A 574 -34.10 -16.72 0.53
CA PHE A 574 -33.08 -17.67 0.10
C PHE A 574 -33.01 -18.91 1.02
N MET A 575 -32.99 -18.71 2.34
CA MET A 575 -32.94 -19.81 3.32
C MET A 575 -34.23 -20.65 3.29
N LYS A 576 -35.39 -19.98 3.25
CA LYS A 576 -36.71 -20.62 3.20
C LYS A 576 -36.91 -21.42 1.91
N GLY A 577 -36.47 -20.90 0.77
CA GLY A 577 -36.50 -21.61 -0.51
C GLY A 577 -35.67 -22.90 -0.51
N ASN A 578 -34.73 -23.01 0.43
CA ASN A 578 -33.92 -24.19 0.67
C ASN A 578 -34.40 -25.05 1.86
N GLY A 579 -35.61 -24.81 2.37
CA GLY A 579 -36.24 -25.61 3.41
C GLY A 579 -35.79 -25.31 4.85
N LEU A 580 -35.09 -24.18 5.09
CA LEU A 580 -34.69 -23.76 6.43
C LEU A 580 -35.65 -22.70 6.97
N ASP A 581 -36.23 -22.96 8.15
CA ASP A 581 -37.00 -21.96 8.89
C ASP A 581 -36.04 -21.12 9.74
N VAL A 582 -36.00 -19.81 9.46
CA VAL A 582 -35.02 -18.90 10.06
C VAL A 582 -35.71 -17.65 10.59
N LYS A 583 -35.29 -17.18 11.76
CA LYS A 583 -35.81 -15.95 12.39
C LYS A 583 -35.14 -14.73 11.76
N VAL A 584 -35.89 -13.64 11.61
CA VAL A 584 -35.36 -12.34 11.17
C VAL A 584 -35.39 -11.35 12.34
N ASP A 585 -34.28 -10.69 12.59
CA ASP A 585 -34.08 -9.67 13.63
C ASP A 585 -33.47 -8.40 12.99
N VAL A 586 -34.28 -7.36 12.84
CA VAL A 586 -33.82 -6.07 12.27
C VAL A 586 -33.67 -5.05 13.39
N ARG A 587 -32.47 -4.50 13.53
CA ARG A 587 -32.11 -3.54 14.60
C ARG A 587 -31.66 -2.20 14.03
N VAL A 588 -31.73 -1.17 14.86
CA VAL A 588 -31.18 0.16 14.57
C VAL A 588 -30.12 0.50 15.61
N GLY A 589 -28.94 0.93 15.17
CA GLY A 589 -27.82 1.31 16.04
C GLY A 589 -26.46 0.86 15.49
N THR A 590 -25.49 0.68 16.39
CA THR A 590 -24.14 0.24 16.03
C THR A 590 -24.15 -1.24 15.61
N PRO A 591 -23.73 -1.60 14.38
CA PRO A 591 -23.82 -2.98 13.89
C PRO A 591 -23.17 -4.02 14.78
N SER A 592 -21.93 -3.79 15.22
CA SER A 592 -21.20 -4.74 16.07
C SER A 592 -21.86 -4.97 17.41
N GLU A 593 -22.36 -3.91 18.06
CA GLU A 593 -23.04 -4.01 19.37
C GLU A 593 -24.38 -4.75 19.22
N ALA A 594 -25.15 -4.42 18.18
CA ALA A 594 -26.43 -5.04 17.89
C ALA A 594 -26.30 -6.54 17.53
N ILE A 595 -25.26 -6.92 16.78
CA ILE A 595 -24.96 -8.33 16.45
C ILE A 595 -24.61 -9.12 17.71
N VAL A 596 -23.69 -8.60 18.54
CA VAL A 596 -23.29 -9.28 19.80
C VAL A 596 -24.45 -9.35 20.78
N ALA A 597 -25.26 -8.29 20.90
CA ALA A 597 -26.47 -8.31 21.71
C ALA A 597 -27.48 -9.37 21.23
N SER A 598 -27.71 -9.47 19.92
CA SER A 598 -28.59 -10.50 19.36
C SER A 598 -28.08 -11.91 19.63
N ALA A 599 -26.76 -12.13 19.55
CA ALA A 599 -26.17 -13.42 19.91
C ALA A 599 -26.44 -13.80 21.37
N ARG A 600 -26.26 -12.86 22.31
CA ARG A 600 -26.54 -13.06 23.73
C ARG A 600 -28.02 -13.33 24.00
N GLU A 601 -28.91 -12.53 23.41
CA GLU A 601 -30.36 -12.62 23.61
C GLU A 601 -30.95 -13.93 23.07
N ASN A 602 -30.45 -14.42 21.92
CA ASN A 602 -30.91 -15.67 21.33
C ASN A 602 -30.14 -16.90 21.86
N GLY A 603 -29.20 -16.71 22.80
CA GLY A 603 -28.38 -17.81 23.33
C GLY A 603 -27.54 -18.52 22.26
N ALA A 604 -27.15 -17.78 21.21
CA ALA A 604 -26.40 -18.31 20.08
C ALA A 604 -24.96 -18.65 20.51
N ASP A 605 -24.43 -19.72 19.94
CA ASP A 605 -23.10 -20.25 20.22
C ASP A 605 -22.18 -20.21 18.99
N LEU A 606 -22.64 -19.59 17.90
CA LEU A 606 -21.83 -19.27 16.73
C LEU A 606 -22.34 -18.00 16.04
N ILE A 607 -21.42 -17.11 15.65
CA ILE A 607 -21.70 -16.00 14.72
C ILE A 607 -21.00 -16.30 13.41
N VAL A 608 -21.72 -16.29 12.28
CA VAL A 608 -21.16 -16.47 10.95
C VAL A 608 -21.37 -15.20 10.13
N LEU A 609 -20.28 -14.52 9.78
CA LEU A 609 -20.33 -13.23 9.08
C LEU A 609 -19.34 -13.18 7.92
N GLY A 610 -19.61 -12.30 6.96
CA GLY A 610 -18.68 -12.03 5.87
C GLY A 610 -17.46 -11.22 6.34
N SER A 611 -16.30 -11.44 5.72
CA SER A 611 -15.08 -10.68 6.02
C SER A 611 -15.18 -9.16 5.80
N HIS A 612 -16.15 -8.68 4.99
CA HIS A 612 -16.27 -7.27 4.60
C HIS A 612 -17.73 -6.82 4.37
N GLY A 613 -17.98 -5.51 4.52
CA GLY A 613 -19.25 -4.85 4.17
C GLY A 613 -19.02 -3.50 3.49
N ARG A 614 -19.59 -3.32 2.28
CA ARG A 614 -19.51 -2.19 1.32
C ARG A 614 -18.09 -1.83 0.77
N THR A 615 -18.04 -1.41 -0.50
CA THR A 615 -16.93 -1.52 -1.47
C THR A 615 -15.73 -0.55 -1.29
N GLY A 616 -14.51 -0.98 -1.65
CA GLY A 616 -13.32 -0.12 -1.76
C GLY A 616 -12.01 -0.85 -2.11
N LEU A 617 -10.90 -0.10 -2.13
CA LEU A 617 -9.52 -0.53 -2.45
C LEU A 617 -8.81 -1.30 -1.32
N ASP A 618 -9.48 -1.54 -0.19
CA ASP A 618 -8.91 -2.23 0.96
C ASP A 618 -9.35 -3.70 0.98
N ARG A 619 -8.99 -4.46 -0.07
CA ARG A 619 -9.20 -5.93 -0.13
C ARG A 619 -8.36 -6.74 0.88
N LEU A 620 -7.53 -6.06 1.68
CA LEU A 620 -6.54 -6.65 2.60
C LEU A 620 -6.78 -6.32 4.08
N LEU A 621 -7.92 -5.71 4.44
CA LEU A 621 -8.23 -5.30 5.82
C LEU A 621 -9.55 -5.90 6.28
N ILE A 622 -9.55 -6.50 7.48
CA ILE A 622 -10.77 -6.96 8.14
C ILE A 622 -11.80 -5.82 8.23
N GLY A 623 -13.07 -6.10 7.92
CA GLY A 623 -14.14 -5.11 8.07
C GLY A 623 -14.26 -4.63 9.52
N SER A 624 -14.39 -3.32 9.74
CA SER A 624 -14.46 -2.73 11.10
C SER A 624 -15.61 -3.27 11.97
N VAL A 625 -16.67 -3.81 11.36
CA VAL A 625 -17.75 -4.50 12.08
C VAL A 625 -17.29 -5.90 12.50
N SER A 626 -16.71 -6.67 11.58
CA SER A 626 -16.18 -8.02 11.83
C SER A 626 -15.12 -8.01 12.93
N GLU A 627 -14.17 -7.08 12.88
CA GLU A 627 -13.14 -6.87 13.91
C GLU A 627 -13.77 -6.65 15.30
N ARG A 628 -14.73 -5.72 15.40
CA ARG A 628 -15.42 -5.43 16.66
C ARG A 628 -16.28 -6.59 17.15
N VAL A 629 -16.91 -7.35 16.26
CA VAL A 629 -17.69 -8.54 16.65
C VAL A 629 -16.75 -9.60 17.21
N ILE A 630 -15.64 -9.90 16.54
CA ILE A 630 -14.63 -10.86 17.03
C ILE A 630 -14.10 -10.44 18.40
N GLY A 631 -13.81 -9.16 18.60
CA GLY A 631 -13.31 -8.64 19.87
C GLY A 631 -14.31 -8.67 21.03
N ASN A 632 -15.62 -8.68 20.77
CA ASN A 632 -16.66 -8.52 21.81
C ASN A 632 -17.61 -9.71 21.95
N ALA A 633 -17.61 -10.67 21.02
CA ALA A 633 -18.46 -11.85 21.12
C ALA A 633 -17.98 -12.81 22.22
N ASP A 634 -18.92 -13.40 22.95
CA ASP A 634 -18.65 -14.44 23.97
C ASP A 634 -18.65 -15.85 23.37
N CYS A 635 -19.05 -15.98 22.10
CA CYS A 635 -19.10 -17.24 21.35
C CYS A 635 -18.15 -17.21 20.15
N PRO A 636 -17.79 -18.37 19.59
CA PRO A 636 -17.02 -18.48 18.35
C PRO A 636 -17.57 -17.63 17.19
N VAL A 637 -16.66 -17.03 16.42
CA VAL A 637 -16.99 -16.20 15.25
C VAL A 637 -16.32 -16.78 14.01
N MET A 638 -17.12 -17.22 13.05
CA MET A 638 -16.66 -17.66 11.74
C MET A 638 -16.73 -16.49 10.75
N VAL A 639 -15.57 -16.17 10.17
CA VAL A 639 -15.43 -15.16 9.13
C VAL A 639 -15.31 -15.85 7.79
N VAL A 640 -16.31 -15.62 6.94
CA VAL A 640 -16.41 -16.23 5.61
C VAL A 640 -15.69 -15.38 4.57
N LYS A 641 -14.88 -16.04 3.75
CA LYS A 641 -14.16 -15.46 2.61
C LYS A 641 -14.96 -15.64 1.33
N LEU A 642 -14.71 -14.75 0.36
CA LEU A 642 -15.37 -14.73 -0.96
C LEU A 642 -14.32 -14.94 -2.05
#